data_AF-A0A8K0GHW8-F1
#
_entry.id   AF-A0A8K0GHW8-F1
#
_cell.length_a   1.000
_cell.length_b   1.000
_cell.length_c   1.000
_cell.angle_alpha   90.00
_cell.angle_beta   90.00
_cell.angle_gamma   90.00
#
_symmetry.space_group_name_H-M   'P 1'
#
loop_
_entity.id
_entity.type
_entity.pdbx_description
1 polymer ?
#
loop_
_entity_poly.entity_id
_entity_poly.type
_entity_poly.pdbx_seq_one_letter_code
_entity_poly.pdbx_strand_id
1 'polypeptide(L)'
;MLFTKSLFRNVQLVVRKTCYVNFVSVRKLNDISFEDMTDISPAVIKRTLSSNNVNFEEGFTCFIINCPACQKNTKATQSKLYINKVTGSFLCSSCLSLGQWSKLEPFITSKKNKDLKGVKFWVNTNNDLEKIRKYVKDVEKDTKLLKSLPEDSLPKVWESFNLPVVSHTAISQVPIRIDSTETSLYFPLDSAESKIVGYKVLSKTKDGIVKPQTEPIVNSIGILSGKSTKCKDSAIIVPSIADFLVLLDSKIPSTIVCLPNGVLNLPQYILPSLERFSKLILWFGDDLNSWDSARNFAKKLGEKRCLFVRPTDKQPLPHLAVGQDLKVIANAAQTVWHKSITTFSSLREDVFSELQNIDKVHGVKWKRYPLLSRILKGHRRGELTVVTGPTGSGKTTFISDYSLDLAMQGVNTLWGSFEIRNVRLARTMLQQLAGLPLDQHLGEFNKFADELEKLPIYFMTFHGQQSVKVVMEAVEHAQYVHDISHVIIDNLQFMLGVSEDQKHVDRFWKQDIVIAAFRTFATRKNCHVTLVIHPRKERDDEELTSSSIFGGAKASQEADNILIIQDKRLTSLRGRKYLQIVKNRYSGDLGIVPLEFDKNTLSFAQKKKKVSEEKGEKEAPSTDKEIRSDHNIDDTIEILRLWIDDVHEKYHSISTKFVDDTSFDDEEGVAHWSPMRFNHTISLRESALEYARTIWADYMLTIDADVFLTNPNTLAILVSKNRTVVSPMLNSVGLYSNFWHGMTENYYYLRTDDYEPVLNRENKGCFVVPMIHSCVLINLRKTESDQLTYVPENVRNYDGPRDDIITFALSANKSGVNLNICNDHGFGYIMVPMEQNDDLEYDYQQLTNLKLEVLVENEPLFVNELLKRYTSLPEKDTLGFDKIFMINLLRRPDRRKRMNACFDELGLDVTTLDAVDGK
;
A
#
# COMPACT_ATOMS: atom_id res chain seq x y z
N MET A 1 24.51 -69.94 2.27
CA MET A 1 25.42 -68.77 2.26
C MET A 1 24.61 -67.59 1.74
N LEU A 2 24.01 -66.79 2.62
CA LEU A 2 24.60 -65.76 3.48
C LEU A 2 24.93 -64.48 2.70
N PHE A 3 24.56 -63.33 3.30
CA PHE A 3 24.57 -61.96 2.79
C PHE A 3 23.38 -61.67 1.85
N THR A 4 22.24 -61.11 2.29
CA THR A 4 22.13 -59.73 2.80
C THR A 4 20.78 -59.50 3.52
N LYS A 5 20.56 -60.14 4.68
CA LYS A 5 19.38 -59.88 5.56
C LYS A 5 19.72 -59.22 6.92
N SER A 6 20.94 -58.68 7.10
CA SER A 6 21.44 -58.26 8.41
C SER A 6 21.75 -56.76 8.58
N LEU A 7 21.49 -55.88 7.60
CA LEU A 7 21.90 -54.46 7.72
C LEU A 7 20.81 -53.46 8.16
N PHE A 8 19.56 -53.90 8.40
CA PHE A 8 18.46 -52.99 8.76
C PHE A 8 18.00 -53.05 10.22
N ARG A 9 18.81 -53.60 11.15
CA ARG A 9 18.38 -53.77 12.55
C ARG A 9 19.22 -53.10 13.64
N ASN A 10 20.29 -52.36 13.33
CA ASN A 10 21.21 -51.82 14.35
C ASN A 10 21.60 -50.33 14.21
N VAL A 11 20.73 -49.46 13.69
CA VAL A 11 20.91 -47.99 13.80
C VAL A 11 19.70 -47.32 14.46
N GLN A 12 19.12 -48.01 15.45
CA GLN A 12 18.01 -47.49 16.24
C GLN A 12 18.45 -47.37 17.70
N LEU A 13 19.43 -46.50 17.97
CA LEU A 13 19.70 -45.92 19.28
C LEU A 13 20.79 -44.86 19.14
N VAL A 14 20.55 -43.69 19.73
CA VAL A 14 21.39 -42.47 19.78
C VAL A 14 21.21 -41.47 18.62
N VAL A 15 20.04 -40.82 18.58
CA VAL A 15 20.01 -39.35 18.37
C VAL A 15 19.21 -38.74 19.52
N ARG A 16 19.89 -37.82 20.21
CA ARG A 16 19.48 -37.11 21.41
C ARG A 16 18.27 -36.20 21.14
N LYS A 17 17.40 -36.13 22.15
CA LYS A 17 16.48 -35.02 22.49
C LYS A 17 16.49 -33.84 21.49
N THR A 18 15.54 -33.85 20.57
CA THR A 18 15.05 -32.63 19.92
C THR A 18 13.58 -32.47 20.27
N CYS A 19 13.24 -31.29 20.78
CA CYS A 19 11.94 -30.94 21.32
C CYS A 19 10.78 -31.44 20.46
N TYR A 20 9.90 -32.23 21.06
CA TYR A 20 8.51 -32.34 20.64
C TYR A 20 7.87 -30.95 20.79
N VAL A 21 7.84 -30.16 19.71
CA VAL A 21 6.88 -29.06 19.59
C VAL A 21 5.58 -29.68 19.08
N ASN A 22 4.82 -30.24 20.02
CA ASN A 22 3.39 -30.46 19.82
C ASN A 22 2.68 -29.09 19.83
N PHE A 23 1.58 -29.00 19.08
CA PHE A 23 0.62 -27.90 18.96
C PHE A 23 0.83 -26.92 17.78
N VAL A 24 0.54 -27.40 16.58
CA VAL A 24 -0.30 -26.63 15.65
C VAL A 24 -1.49 -27.52 15.32
N SER A 25 -2.56 -27.40 16.11
CA SER A 25 -3.82 -28.03 15.71
C SER A 25 -4.38 -27.23 14.53
N VAL A 26 -4.21 -27.82 13.35
CA VAL A 26 -4.88 -27.58 12.07
C VAL A 26 -6.14 -26.72 12.25
N ARG A 27 -6.21 -25.56 11.59
CA ARG A 27 -7.52 -24.98 11.25
C ARG A 27 -8.22 -26.04 10.41
N LYS A 28 -9.00 -26.91 11.06
CA LYS A 28 -9.99 -27.71 10.36
C LYS A 28 -11.04 -26.70 9.90
N LEU A 29 -10.77 -26.06 8.75
CA LEU A 29 -11.80 -25.89 7.73
C LEU A 29 -12.53 -27.22 7.78
N ASN A 30 -13.71 -27.24 8.39
CA ASN A 30 -14.58 -28.36 8.12
C ASN A 30 -14.76 -28.26 6.62
N ASP A 31 -14.15 -29.20 5.90
CA ASP A 31 -14.41 -29.45 4.51
C ASP A 31 -15.93 -29.61 4.41
N ILE A 32 -16.61 -28.50 4.18
CA ILE A 32 -17.93 -28.52 3.59
C ILE A 32 -17.58 -28.77 2.14
N SER A 33 -17.58 -30.03 1.75
CA SER A 33 -17.61 -30.36 0.33
C SER A 33 -18.76 -29.55 -0.26
N PHE A 34 -18.52 -28.84 -1.37
CA PHE A 34 -19.59 -28.09 -2.05
C PHE A 34 -20.76 -29.01 -2.44
N GLU A 35 -20.52 -30.32 -2.51
CA GLU A 35 -21.52 -31.40 -2.67
C GLU A 35 -22.53 -31.50 -1.51
N ASP A 36 -22.22 -30.98 -0.32
CA ASP A 36 -23.09 -30.96 0.86
C ASP A 36 -23.97 -29.67 0.94
N MET A 37 -23.80 -28.70 0.03
CA MET A 37 -24.64 -27.50 -0.01
C MET A 37 -26.02 -27.84 -0.56
N THR A 38 -26.99 -27.97 0.35
CA THR A 38 -28.41 -28.06 -0.01
C THR A 38 -28.99 -26.65 -0.05
N ASP A 39 -29.78 -26.34 -1.08
CA ASP A 39 -30.54 -25.09 -1.20
C ASP A 39 -31.59 -25.00 -0.07
N ILE A 40 -31.16 -24.52 1.09
CA ILE A 40 -32.01 -24.43 2.28
C ILE A 40 -32.40 -22.97 2.48
N SER A 41 -33.70 -22.70 2.31
CA SER A 41 -34.26 -21.41 2.68
C SER A 41 -34.71 -21.39 4.15
N PRO A 42 -34.70 -20.21 4.81
CA PRO A 42 -35.29 -20.06 6.14
C PRO A 42 -36.75 -20.54 6.22
N ALA A 43 -37.49 -20.37 5.11
CA ALA A 43 -38.87 -20.81 4.99
C ALA A 43 -38.99 -22.34 5.07
N VAL A 44 -38.08 -23.09 4.46
CA VAL A 44 -38.04 -24.56 4.52
C VAL A 44 -37.75 -25.01 5.96
N ILE A 45 -36.71 -24.47 6.60
CA ILE A 45 -36.37 -24.79 8.01
C ILE A 45 -37.58 -24.55 8.91
N LYS A 46 -38.21 -23.37 8.80
CA LYS A 46 -39.38 -23.00 9.60
C LYS A 46 -40.56 -23.95 9.36
N ARG A 47 -40.85 -24.28 8.10
CA ARG A 47 -41.94 -25.19 7.73
C ARG A 47 -41.70 -26.60 8.31
N THR A 48 -40.47 -27.11 8.25
CA THR A 48 -40.10 -28.42 8.80
C THR A 48 -40.14 -28.46 10.33
N LEU A 49 -39.71 -27.39 11.01
CA LEU A 49 -39.82 -27.30 12.48
C LEU A 49 -41.28 -27.27 12.94
N SER A 50 -42.12 -26.44 12.29
CA SER A 50 -43.54 -26.33 12.60
C SER A 50 -44.31 -27.62 12.31
N SER A 51 -44.09 -28.26 11.15
CA SER A 51 -44.81 -29.49 10.78
C SER A 51 -44.50 -30.67 11.70
N ASN A 52 -43.36 -30.65 12.38
CA ASN A 52 -42.95 -31.69 13.31
C ASN A 52 -43.26 -31.38 14.79
N ASN A 53 -43.94 -30.27 15.10
CA ASN A 53 -44.23 -29.78 16.46
C ASN A 53 -42.97 -29.56 17.32
N VAL A 54 -41.88 -29.07 16.72
CA VAL A 54 -40.70 -28.65 17.48
C VAL A 54 -40.89 -27.19 17.91
N ASN A 55 -40.87 -26.92 19.22
CA ASN A 55 -40.87 -25.55 19.72
C ASN A 55 -39.55 -24.86 19.33
N PHE A 56 -39.67 -23.73 18.64
CA PHE A 56 -38.54 -22.91 18.24
C PHE A 56 -38.79 -21.43 18.52
N GLU A 57 -37.73 -20.72 18.88
CA GLU A 57 -37.68 -19.26 18.96
C GLU A 57 -37.00 -18.73 17.70
N GLU A 58 -37.62 -17.73 17.06
CA GLU A 58 -37.05 -17.08 15.89
C GLU A 58 -36.19 -15.88 16.31
N GLY A 59 -34.88 -16.10 16.41
CA GLY A 59 -33.91 -15.03 16.67
C GLY A 59 -33.67 -14.12 15.46
N PHE A 60 -32.76 -13.17 15.59
CA PHE A 60 -32.21 -12.33 14.53
C PHE A 60 -31.44 -13.14 13.49
N THR A 61 -30.46 -13.95 13.90
CA THR A 61 -29.54 -14.67 12.98
C THR A 61 -29.80 -16.17 12.92
N CYS A 62 -30.34 -16.73 14.00
CA CYS A 62 -30.56 -18.16 14.14
C CYS A 62 -32.01 -18.49 14.54
N PHE A 63 -32.48 -19.68 14.14
CA PHE A 63 -33.58 -20.35 14.84
C PHE A 63 -33.02 -21.06 16.07
N ILE A 64 -33.66 -20.88 17.21
CA ILE A 64 -33.23 -21.45 18.49
C ILE A 64 -34.20 -22.57 18.86
N ILE A 65 -33.68 -23.79 19.01
CA ILE A 65 -34.45 -24.96 19.47
C ILE A 65 -33.77 -25.60 20.67
N ASN A 66 -34.49 -26.46 21.37
CA ASN A 66 -33.87 -27.34 22.34
C ASN A 66 -33.06 -28.43 21.63
N CYS A 67 -31.84 -28.70 22.08
CA CYS A 67 -30.95 -29.66 21.44
C CYS A 67 -31.51 -31.10 21.56
N PRO A 68 -31.85 -31.78 20.44
CA PRO A 68 -32.41 -33.14 20.49
C PRO A 68 -31.44 -34.18 21.04
N ALA A 69 -30.13 -33.97 20.86
CA ALA A 69 -29.09 -34.86 21.36
C ALA A 69 -28.89 -34.74 22.88
N CYS A 70 -28.96 -33.52 23.43
CA CYS A 70 -28.77 -33.29 24.86
C CYS A 70 -30.00 -33.66 25.69
N GLN A 71 -31.21 -33.59 25.12
CA GLN A 71 -32.46 -33.98 25.80
C GLN A 71 -32.48 -35.46 26.22
N LYS A 72 -31.72 -36.34 25.54
CA LYS A 72 -31.67 -37.78 25.86
C LYS A 72 -30.71 -38.13 27.01
N ASN A 73 -29.78 -37.22 27.35
CA ASN A 73 -28.88 -37.38 28.50
C ASN A 73 -29.48 -36.64 29.71
N THR A 74 -29.97 -37.39 30.68
CA THR A 74 -30.88 -37.02 31.78
C THR A 74 -30.36 -36.03 32.84
N LYS A 75 -29.51 -35.04 32.51
CA LYS A 75 -29.03 -34.02 33.46
C LYS A 75 -29.02 -32.56 32.98
N ALA A 76 -29.34 -32.26 31.72
CA ALA A 76 -29.29 -30.88 31.20
C ALA A 76 -30.65 -30.39 30.70
N THR A 77 -31.43 -29.74 31.57
CA THR A 77 -32.82 -29.36 31.29
C THR A 77 -33.03 -28.17 30.35
N GLN A 78 -32.01 -27.47 29.84
CA GLN A 78 -32.20 -26.31 28.92
C GLN A 78 -31.03 -26.07 27.96
N SER A 79 -30.64 -27.07 27.15
CA SER A 79 -29.56 -26.89 26.16
C SER A 79 -30.09 -26.28 24.85
N LYS A 80 -29.59 -25.09 24.49
CA LYS A 80 -30.00 -24.38 23.27
C LYS A 80 -29.15 -24.77 22.07
N LEU A 81 -29.81 -25.13 20.98
CA LEU A 81 -29.24 -25.36 19.66
C LEU A 81 -29.64 -24.21 18.73
N TYR A 82 -28.65 -23.63 18.06
CA TYR A 82 -28.79 -22.48 17.19
C TYR A 82 -28.60 -22.94 15.74
N ILE A 83 -29.59 -22.69 14.87
CA ILE A 83 -29.55 -23.03 13.45
C ILE A 83 -29.46 -21.73 12.66
N ASN A 84 -28.38 -21.52 11.91
CA ASN A 84 -28.20 -20.32 11.09
C ASN A 84 -29.29 -20.25 10.01
N LYS A 85 -29.96 -19.10 9.89
CA LYS A 85 -31.07 -18.91 8.94
C LYS A 85 -30.64 -18.98 7.47
N VAL A 86 -29.38 -18.64 7.17
CA VAL A 86 -28.87 -18.51 5.80
C VAL A 86 -28.18 -19.79 5.35
N THR A 87 -27.27 -20.34 6.16
CA THR A 87 -26.48 -21.53 5.78
C THR A 87 -27.13 -22.84 6.22
N GLY A 88 -28.11 -22.80 7.13
CA GLY A 88 -28.65 -24.02 7.76
C GLY A 88 -27.68 -24.72 8.71
N SER A 89 -26.47 -24.19 8.90
CA SER A 89 -25.50 -24.76 9.85
C SER A 89 -26.01 -24.63 11.28
N PHE A 90 -25.88 -25.67 12.08
CA PHE A 90 -26.30 -25.66 13.48
C PHE A 90 -25.13 -25.71 14.45
N LEU A 91 -25.32 -25.15 15.64
CA LEU A 91 -24.38 -25.19 16.75
C LEU A 91 -25.12 -25.38 18.08
N CYS A 92 -24.76 -26.40 18.86
CA CYS A 92 -25.22 -26.54 20.24
C CYS A 92 -24.30 -25.79 21.21
N SER A 93 -24.86 -24.96 22.08
CA SER A 93 -24.08 -24.24 23.10
C SER A 93 -23.56 -25.15 24.24
N SER A 94 -24.23 -26.27 24.50
CA SER A 94 -23.88 -27.17 25.62
C SER A 94 -23.00 -28.35 25.19
N CYS A 95 -23.32 -29.02 24.07
CA CYS A 95 -22.54 -30.15 23.55
C CYS A 95 -21.62 -29.78 22.38
N LEU A 96 -21.57 -28.51 21.98
CA LEU A 96 -20.71 -27.97 20.90
C LEU A 96 -20.82 -28.71 19.55
N SER A 97 -21.85 -29.52 19.38
CA SER A 97 -22.08 -30.24 18.15
C SER A 97 -22.42 -29.26 17.03
N LEU A 98 -21.69 -29.40 15.94
CA LEU A 98 -21.74 -28.60 14.74
C LEU A 98 -22.15 -29.50 13.56
N GLY A 99 -22.97 -29.00 12.66
CA GLY A 99 -23.25 -29.67 11.40
C GLY A 99 -24.11 -28.84 10.47
N GLN A 100 -24.50 -29.44 9.34
CA GLN A 100 -25.42 -28.84 8.37
C GLN A 100 -26.86 -29.31 8.61
N TRP A 101 -27.83 -28.54 8.14
CA TRP A 101 -29.26 -28.86 8.27
C TRP A 101 -29.60 -30.24 7.71
N SER A 102 -29.00 -30.67 6.58
CA SER A 102 -29.17 -32.01 6.00
C SER A 102 -28.89 -33.15 6.98
N LYS A 103 -28.01 -32.92 7.96
CA LYS A 103 -27.67 -33.87 9.02
C LYS A 103 -28.61 -33.78 10.22
N LEU A 104 -29.29 -32.65 10.43
CA LEU A 104 -30.21 -32.41 11.54
C LEU A 104 -31.66 -32.77 11.17
N GLU A 105 -32.08 -32.48 9.94
CA GLU A 105 -33.44 -32.67 9.44
C GLU A 105 -33.97 -34.10 9.62
N PRO A 106 -33.21 -35.18 9.31
CA PRO A 106 -33.67 -36.54 9.55
C PRO A 106 -33.98 -36.84 11.01
N PHE A 107 -33.29 -36.20 11.97
CA PHE A 107 -33.56 -36.38 13.39
C PHE A 107 -34.83 -35.67 13.85
N ILE A 108 -35.23 -34.61 13.15
CA ILE A 108 -36.43 -33.82 13.45
C ILE A 108 -37.68 -34.47 12.82
N THR A 109 -37.55 -35.00 11.60
CA THR A 109 -38.65 -35.59 10.83
C THR A 109 -38.95 -37.04 11.22
N SER A 110 -37.95 -37.81 11.67
CA SER A 110 -38.12 -39.22 11.97
C SER A 110 -38.78 -39.45 13.34
N LYS A 111 -40.12 -39.43 13.37
CA LYS A 111 -40.94 -39.75 14.56
C LYS A 111 -40.97 -41.26 14.91
N LYS A 112 -40.38 -42.14 14.10
CA LYS A 112 -40.39 -43.61 14.30
C LYS A 112 -39.15 -44.29 13.71
N ASN A 113 -38.03 -44.31 14.42
CA ASN A 113 -37.17 -45.52 14.45
C ASN A 113 -36.11 -45.44 15.56
N LYS A 114 -36.08 -46.48 16.38
CA LYS A 114 -35.15 -46.72 17.50
C LYS A 114 -33.78 -47.23 17.03
N ASP A 115 -33.42 -47.13 15.76
CA ASP A 115 -32.16 -47.72 15.27
C ASP A 115 -30.95 -46.78 15.43
N LEU A 116 -30.16 -47.15 16.44
CA LEU A 116 -28.95 -46.56 16.96
C LEU A 116 -27.73 -46.70 16.02
N LYS A 117 -27.78 -46.13 14.82
CA LYS A 117 -26.56 -45.88 14.02
C LYS A 117 -26.20 -44.39 13.89
N GLY A 118 -27.18 -43.48 14.01
CA GLY A 118 -26.94 -42.03 13.96
C GLY A 118 -26.32 -41.41 15.22
N VAL A 119 -26.35 -42.11 16.37
CA VAL A 119 -25.83 -41.58 17.65
C VAL A 119 -24.29 -41.53 17.67
N LYS A 120 -23.59 -42.44 16.97
CA LYS A 120 -22.12 -42.43 16.88
C LYS A 120 -21.57 -41.20 16.15
N PHE A 121 -22.37 -40.50 15.35
CA PHE A 121 -21.88 -39.38 14.53
C PHE A 121 -21.73 -38.08 15.33
N TRP A 122 -22.63 -37.82 16.30
CA TRP A 122 -22.50 -36.69 17.23
C TRP A 122 -21.31 -36.85 18.21
N VAL A 123 -20.73 -38.05 18.30
CA VAL A 123 -19.70 -38.41 19.29
C VAL A 123 -18.30 -37.93 18.89
N ASN A 124 -18.03 -37.65 17.62
CA ASN A 124 -16.69 -37.18 17.21
C ASN A 124 -16.34 -35.76 17.71
N THR A 125 -17.31 -35.00 18.24
CA THR A 125 -17.10 -33.69 18.88
C THR A 125 -16.80 -33.78 20.38
N ASN A 126 -17.01 -34.94 21.04
CA ASN A 126 -16.75 -35.09 22.48
C ASN A 126 -15.25 -34.98 22.80
N ASN A 127 -14.37 -35.49 21.93
CA ASN A 127 -12.92 -35.40 22.13
C ASN A 127 -12.42 -33.94 22.12
N ASP A 128 -12.97 -33.09 21.25
CA ASP A 128 -12.55 -31.69 21.17
C ASP A 128 -13.12 -30.86 22.33
N LEU A 129 -14.32 -31.19 22.80
CA LEU A 129 -14.90 -30.64 24.02
C LEU A 129 -14.06 -30.94 25.27
N GLU A 130 -13.59 -32.17 25.41
CA GLU A 130 -12.71 -32.57 26.52
C GLU A 130 -11.36 -31.85 26.42
N LYS A 131 -10.80 -31.70 25.22
CA LYS A 131 -9.59 -30.90 25.01
C LYS A 131 -9.79 -29.44 25.38
N ILE A 132 -10.89 -28.80 24.98
CA ILE A 132 -11.19 -27.40 25.32
C ILE A 132 -11.33 -27.26 26.84
N ARG A 133 -12.11 -28.14 27.49
CA ARG A 133 -12.30 -28.11 28.95
C ARG A 133 -10.99 -28.36 29.70
N LYS A 134 -10.16 -29.27 29.20
CA LYS A 134 -8.83 -29.53 29.77
C LYS A 134 -7.94 -28.31 29.62
N TYR A 135 -7.85 -27.72 28.42
CA TYR A 135 -7.06 -26.51 28.16
C TYR A 135 -7.49 -25.35 29.07
N VAL A 136 -8.79 -25.06 29.18
CA VAL A 136 -9.29 -23.98 30.05
C VAL A 136 -8.87 -24.22 31.50
N LYS A 137 -8.97 -25.46 32.00
CA LYS A 137 -8.52 -25.83 33.36
C LYS A 137 -7.01 -25.71 33.54
N ASP A 138 -6.23 -26.11 32.54
CA ASP A 138 -4.77 -26.01 32.57
C ASP A 138 -4.34 -24.54 32.64
N VAL A 139 -4.92 -23.67 31.80
CA VAL A 139 -4.70 -22.21 31.88
C VAL A 139 -5.11 -21.66 33.24
N GLU A 140 -6.28 -22.04 33.78
CA GLU A 140 -6.73 -21.60 35.10
C GLU A 140 -5.81 -22.03 36.25
N LYS A 141 -5.07 -23.13 36.09
CA LYS A 141 -4.12 -23.65 37.06
C LYS A 141 -2.76 -22.95 36.95
N ASP A 142 -2.28 -22.71 35.74
CA ASP A 142 -0.92 -22.25 35.48
C ASP A 142 -0.77 -20.72 35.48
N THR A 143 -1.88 -19.99 35.45
CA THR A 143 -1.92 -18.52 35.41
C THR A 143 -2.58 -17.94 36.66
N LYS A 144 -2.37 -16.66 36.94
CA LYS A 144 -3.04 -15.92 38.04
C LYS A 144 -4.00 -14.88 37.47
N LEU A 145 -5.03 -14.51 38.24
CA LEU A 145 -5.94 -13.44 37.86
C LEU A 145 -5.21 -12.10 37.90
N LEU A 146 -5.32 -11.28 36.85
CA LEU A 146 -4.60 -10.01 36.77
C LEU A 146 -4.95 -9.07 37.93
N LYS A 147 -6.21 -9.08 38.40
CA LYS A 147 -6.67 -8.31 39.57
C LYS A 147 -5.96 -8.64 40.89
N SER A 148 -5.25 -9.77 40.96
CA SER A 148 -4.52 -10.22 42.15
C SER A 148 -3.13 -9.59 42.28
N LEU A 149 -2.65 -8.93 41.22
CA LEU A 149 -1.39 -8.20 41.25
C LEU A 149 -1.55 -6.86 42.00
N PRO A 150 -0.48 -6.35 42.63
CA PRO A 150 -0.47 -5.03 43.26
C PRO A 150 -0.81 -3.92 42.25
N GLU A 151 -1.57 -2.90 42.66
CA GLU A 151 -1.99 -1.80 41.77
C GLU A 151 -0.80 -1.09 41.10
N ASP A 152 0.31 -0.92 41.83
CA ASP A 152 1.54 -0.27 41.32
C ASP A 152 2.23 -1.03 40.17
N SER A 153 1.94 -2.32 40.02
CA SER A 153 2.55 -3.17 38.98
C SER A 153 1.74 -3.20 37.68
N LEU A 154 0.45 -2.87 37.72
CA LEU A 154 -0.45 -2.95 36.57
C LEU A 154 -0.07 -2.04 35.41
N PRO A 155 0.32 -0.76 35.60
CA PRO A 155 0.72 0.11 34.49
C PRO A 155 1.89 -0.47 33.68
N LYS A 156 2.90 -1.03 34.36
CA LYS A 156 4.06 -1.66 33.72
C LYS A 156 3.64 -2.88 32.88
N VAL A 157 2.68 -3.66 33.36
CA VAL A 157 2.14 -4.79 32.59
C VAL A 157 1.46 -4.26 31.33
N TRP A 158 0.54 -3.28 31.43
CA TRP A 158 -0.15 -2.73 30.25
C TRP A 158 0.81 -2.15 29.21
N GLU A 159 1.76 -1.33 29.65
CA GLU A 159 2.80 -0.76 28.78
C GLU A 159 3.62 -1.84 28.09
N SER A 160 3.99 -2.91 28.81
CA SER A 160 4.77 -4.00 28.22
C SER A 160 4.05 -4.77 27.12
N PHE A 161 2.71 -4.70 27.06
CA PHE A 161 1.89 -5.32 26.01
C PHE A 161 1.35 -4.30 24.98
N ASN A 162 1.81 -3.04 25.02
CA ASN A 162 1.30 -1.94 24.20
C ASN A 162 -0.23 -1.74 24.33
N LEU A 163 -0.74 -1.84 25.56
CA LEU A 163 -2.16 -1.68 25.87
C LEU A 163 -2.41 -0.42 26.71
N PRO A 164 -3.61 0.20 26.60
CA PRO A 164 -3.98 1.35 27.42
C PRO A 164 -4.09 0.95 28.90
N VAL A 165 -3.61 1.83 29.78
CA VAL A 165 -3.72 1.65 31.22
C VAL A 165 -5.18 1.83 31.65
N VAL A 166 -5.73 0.85 32.36
CA VAL A 166 -7.12 0.85 32.84
C VAL A 166 -7.20 0.68 34.35
N SER A 167 -8.29 1.19 34.96
CA SER A 167 -8.48 1.10 36.41
C SER A 167 -8.70 -0.33 36.89
N HIS A 168 -8.37 -0.59 38.16
CA HIS A 168 -8.64 -1.89 38.82
C HIS A 168 -10.13 -2.27 38.79
N THR A 169 -11.02 -1.27 38.77
CA THR A 169 -12.47 -1.47 38.64
C THR A 169 -12.89 -2.01 37.27
N ALA A 170 -12.18 -1.66 36.20
CA ALA A 170 -12.39 -2.21 34.86
C ALA A 170 -11.89 -3.65 34.77
N ILE A 171 -10.71 -3.92 35.34
CA ILE A 171 -10.09 -5.26 35.39
C ILE A 171 -10.99 -6.25 36.14
N SER A 172 -11.65 -5.80 37.21
CA SER A 172 -12.53 -6.67 38.00
C SER A 172 -13.78 -7.15 37.25
N GLN A 173 -14.15 -6.53 36.12
CA GLN A 173 -15.33 -6.90 35.33
C GLN A 173 -15.08 -8.13 34.43
N VAL A 174 -13.83 -8.47 34.14
CA VAL A 174 -13.43 -9.55 33.23
C VAL A 174 -12.33 -10.37 33.89
N PRO A 175 -12.41 -11.71 33.95
CA PRO A 175 -11.38 -12.54 34.58
C PRO A 175 -10.13 -12.68 33.68
N ILE A 176 -9.44 -11.56 33.41
CA ILE A 176 -8.17 -11.52 32.68
C ILE A 176 -7.11 -12.22 33.51
N ARG A 177 -6.27 -13.03 32.86
CA ARG A 177 -5.22 -13.81 33.53
C ARG A 177 -3.85 -13.51 32.94
N ILE A 178 -2.81 -13.72 33.74
CA ILE A 178 -1.40 -13.54 33.37
C ILE A 178 -0.61 -14.77 33.78
N ASP A 179 0.33 -15.18 32.93
CA ASP A 179 1.26 -16.26 33.26
C ASP A 179 2.24 -15.85 34.36
N SER A 180 2.86 -16.84 35.01
CA SER A 180 3.84 -16.61 36.08
C SER A 180 5.11 -15.88 35.62
N THR A 181 5.38 -15.91 34.32
CA THR A 181 6.54 -15.28 33.66
C THR A 181 6.24 -13.88 33.11
N GLU A 182 5.01 -13.37 33.23
CA GLU A 182 4.55 -12.07 32.70
C GLU A 182 4.82 -11.86 31.19
N THR A 183 4.85 -12.97 30.46
CA THR A 183 5.09 -13.05 29.02
C THR A 183 3.80 -13.12 28.21
N SER A 184 2.69 -13.54 28.83
CA SER A 184 1.42 -13.75 28.14
C SER A 184 0.22 -13.29 28.94
N LEU A 185 -0.68 -12.53 28.29
CA LEU A 185 -2.00 -12.16 28.84
C LEU A 185 -3.12 -12.98 28.20
N TYR A 186 -4.06 -13.44 29.02
CA TYR A 186 -5.17 -14.30 28.61
C TYR A 186 -6.51 -13.59 28.83
N PHE A 187 -7.20 -13.26 27.74
CA PHE A 187 -8.53 -12.65 27.74
C PHE A 187 -9.61 -13.71 27.51
N PRO A 188 -10.57 -13.91 28.43
CA PRO A 188 -11.53 -15.01 28.35
C PRO A 188 -12.53 -14.82 27.20
N LEU A 189 -12.84 -15.92 26.50
CA LEU A 189 -13.85 -15.98 25.44
C LEU A 189 -15.09 -16.73 25.94
N ASP A 190 -16.23 -16.03 25.98
CA ASP A 190 -17.50 -16.53 26.47
C ASP A 190 -18.39 -17.09 25.36
N SER A 191 -19.01 -18.24 25.60
CA SER A 191 -20.06 -18.80 24.75
C SER A 191 -21.40 -18.07 24.91
N ALA A 192 -22.40 -18.45 24.11
CA ALA A 192 -23.78 -17.94 24.23
C ALA A 192 -24.40 -18.17 25.62
N GLU A 193 -23.97 -19.20 26.35
CA GLU A 193 -24.38 -19.48 27.74
C GLU A 193 -23.48 -18.78 28.78
N SER A 194 -22.58 -17.87 28.37
CA SER A 194 -21.60 -17.19 29.23
C SER A 194 -20.65 -18.13 29.98
N LYS A 195 -20.22 -19.21 29.31
CA LYS A 195 -19.17 -20.13 29.80
C LYS A 195 -17.87 -19.84 29.05
N ILE A 196 -16.74 -19.87 29.76
CA ILE A 196 -15.42 -19.71 29.15
C ILE A 196 -15.14 -20.93 28.27
N VAL A 197 -14.91 -20.70 26.99
CA VAL A 197 -14.64 -21.73 25.96
C VAL A 197 -13.25 -21.58 25.32
N GLY A 198 -12.46 -20.60 25.78
CA GLY A 198 -11.11 -20.34 25.31
C GLY A 198 -10.60 -18.98 25.80
N TYR A 199 -9.44 -18.59 25.30
CA TYR A 199 -8.78 -17.32 25.59
C TYR A 199 -8.24 -16.69 24.31
N LYS A 200 -8.32 -15.36 24.21
CA LYS A 200 -7.51 -14.57 23.30
C LYS A 200 -6.22 -14.22 24.04
N VAL A 201 -5.11 -14.78 23.59
CA VAL A 201 -3.80 -14.71 24.22
C VAL A 201 -2.97 -13.64 23.51
N LEU A 202 -2.37 -12.74 24.29
CA LEU A 202 -1.34 -11.82 23.81
C LEU A 202 0.00 -12.33 24.34
N SER A 203 0.86 -12.84 23.45
CA SER A 203 2.18 -13.36 23.83
C SER A 203 3.28 -12.46 23.30
N LYS A 204 4.31 -12.20 24.11
CA LYS A 204 5.53 -11.49 23.69
C LYS A 204 6.48 -12.44 22.96
N THR A 205 6.91 -12.10 21.75
CA THR A 205 8.01 -12.80 21.07
C THR A 205 9.37 -12.38 21.65
N LYS A 206 10.43 -13.11 21.31
CA LYS A 206 11.82 -12.78 21.72
C LYS A 206 12.26 -11.37 21.31
N ASP A 207 11.66 -10.84 20.25
CA ASP A 207 11.95 -9.52 19.70
C ASP A 207 11.04 -8.41 20.29
N GLY A 208 10.27 -8.72 21.33
CA GLY A 208 9.36 -7.77 21.99
C GLY A 208 8.03 -7.52 21.26
N ILE A 209 7.77 -8.21 20.14
CA ILE A 209 6.52 -8.05 19.38
C ILE A 209 5.40 -8.83 20.07
N VAL A 210 4.29 -8.14 20.37
CA VAL A 210 3.09 -8.76 20.93
C VAL A 210 2.22 -9.31 19.80
N LYS A 211 1.96 -10.62 19.81
CA LYS A 211 1.10 -11.26 18.81
C LYS A 211 -0.20 -11.77 19.46
N PRO A 212 -1.38 -11.35 18.96
CA PRO A 212 -2.65 -11.90 19.39
C PRO A 212 -2.90 -13.26 18.74
N GLN A 213 -3.29 -14.24 19.54
CA GLN A 213 -3.71 -15.56 19.08
C GLN A 213 -4.96 -15.99 19.83
N THR A 214 -5.86 -16.72 19.18
CA THR A 214 -6.99 -17.34 19.88
C THR A 214 -6.66 -18.80 20.19
N GLU A 215 -6.81 -19.18 21.45
CA GLU A 215 -6.55 -20.52 21.94
C GLU A 215 -7.75 -21.09 22.71
N PRO A 216 -8.13 -22.35 22.49
CA PRO A 216 -7.53 -23.29 21.55
C PRO A 216 -7.82 -22.90 20.09
N ILE A 217 -6.93 -23.29 19.16
CA ILE A 217 -7.08 -23.09 17.70
C ILE A 217 -8.12 -24.10 17.15
N VAL A 218 -9.31 -24.10 17.75
CA VAL A 218 -10.43 -24.95 17.36
C VAL A 218 -11.62 -24.03 17.27
N ASN A 219 -12.03 -23.67 16.04
CA ASN A 219 -13.22 -22.86 15.68
C ASN A 219 -13.82 -22.10 16.87
N SER A 220 -13.06 -21.16 17.43
CA SER A 220 -13.24 -20.65 18.79
C SER A 220 -14.60 -19.96 18.94
N ILE A 221 -15.51 -20.62 19.67
CA ILE A 221 -16.95 -20.33 19.68
C ILE A 221 -17.32 -19.07 20.49
N GLY A 222 -16.34 -18.49 21.18
CA GLY A 222 -16.58 -17.44 22.16
C GLY A 222 -16.29 -16.03 21.67
N ILE A 223 -16.89 -15.07 22.36
CA ILE A 223 -16.61 -13.63 22.22
C ILE A 223 -16.00 -13.11 23.51
N LEU A 224 -15.10 -12.13 23.43
CA LEU A 224 -14.63 -11.43 24.63
C LEU A 224 -15.70 -10.42 25.02
N SER A 225 -16.28 -10.58 26.23
CA SER A 225 -17.37 -9.73 26.70
C SER A 225 -17.12 -9.15 28.09
N GLY A 226 -17.43 -7.86 28.24
CA GLY A 226 -17.31 -7.11 29.48
C GLY A 226 -18.68 -6.72 30.01
N LYS A 227 -19.05 -7.20 31.20
CA LYS A 227 -20.41 -7.06 31.74
C LYS A 227 -20.59 -5.71 32.47
N SER A 228 -21.42 -4.84 31.92
CA SER A 228 -21.94 -3.65 32.62
C SER A 228 -23.24 -4.00 33.36
N THR A 229 -23.34 -3.65 34.64
CA THR A 229 -24.42 -4.07 35.55
C THR A 229 -25.81 -3.49 35.22
N LYS A 230 -25.92 -2.53 34.30
CA LYS A 230 -27.14 -1.73 34.09
C LYS A 230 -27.93 -2.00 32.80
N CYS A 231 -27.35 -2.61 31.76
CA CYS A 231 -28.05 -2.81 30.47
C CYS A 231 -27.76 -4.19 29.86
N LYS A 232 -28.74 -5.09 29.90
CA LYS A 232 -28.58 -6.50 29.46
C LYS A 232 -28.78 -6.69 27.95
N ASP A 233 -29.50 -5.78 27.29
CA ASP A 233 -29.99 -6.00 25.92
C ASP A 233 -29.19 -5.24 24.83
N SER A 234 -28.27 -4.35 25.21
CA SER A 234 -27.44 -3.58 24.29
C SER A 234 -25.95 -3.94 24.39
N ALA A 235 -25.29 -4.05 23.23
CA ALA A 235 -23.85 -4.25 23.16
C ALA A 235 -23.14 -3.28 22.21
N ILE A 236 -21.93 -2.86 22.59
CA ILE A 236 -20.99 -2.11 21.74
C ILE A 236 -19.93 -3.09 21.24
N ILE A 237 -19.79 -3.21 19.93
CA ILE A 237 -18.85 -4.13 19.27
C ILE A 237 -17.65 -3.33 18.78
N VAL A 238 -16.47 -3.75 19.23
CA VAL A 238 -15.18 -3.17 18.86
C VAL A 238 -14.23 -4.22 18.27
N PRO A 239 -13.28 -3.81 17.40
CA PRO A 239 -12.40 -4.75 16.72
C PRO A 239 -11.15 -5.10 17.54
N SER A 240 -10.70 -4.24 18.46
CA SER A 240 -9.43 -4.38 19.17
C SER A 240 -9.60 -4.54 20.69
N ILE A 241 -8.59 -5.16 21.33
CA ILE A 241 -8.53 -5.31 22.79
C ILE A 241 -8.29 -3.94 23.46
N ALA A 242 -7.52 -3.05 22.82
CA ALA A 242 -7.28 -1.71 23.35
C ALA A 242 -8.60 -0.91 23.47
N ASP A 243 -9.44 -0.94 22.43
CA ASP A 243 -10.75 -0.29 22.44
C ASP A 243 -11.68 -0.89 23.50
N PHE A 244 -11.65 -2.22 23.62
CA PHE A 244 -12.42 -2.95 24.62
C PHE A 244 -12.08 -2.50 26.04
N LEU A 245 -10.79 -2.37 26.34
CA LEU A 245 -10.30 -1.94 27.65
C LEU A 245 -10.70 -0.50 27.97
N VAL A 246 -10.56 0.43 27.02
CA VAL A 246 -10.92 1.84 27.21
C VAL A 246 -12.43 2.01 27.44
N LEU A 247 -13.27 1.32 26.67
CA LEU A 247 -14.72 1.36 26.86
C LEU A 247 -15.18 0.73 28.19
N LEU A 248 -14.48 -0.32 28.64
CA LEU A 248 -14.71 -0.91 29.95
C LEU A 248 -14.44 0.08 31.09
N ASP A 249 -13.36 0.85 30.98
CA ASP A 249 -12.97 1.85 31.99
C ASP A 249 -13.91 3.06 32.00
N SER A 250 -14.50 3.38 30.84
CA SER A 250 -15.41 4.52 30.64
C SER A 250 -16.80 4.36 31.27
N LYS A 251 -17.10 3.19 31.87
CA LYS A 251 -18.35 2.88 32.59
C LYS A 251 -19.61 3.20 31.77
N ILE A 252 -19.60 2.85 30.48
CA ILE A 252 -20.75 3.01 29.59
C ILE A 252 -21.84 1.98 29.99
N PRO A 253 -23.14 2.36 30.00
CA PRO A 253 -24.23 1.44 30.35
C PRO A 253 -24.57 0.51 29.18
N SER A 254 -23.61 -0.30 28.72
CA SER A 254 -23.80 -1.32 27.68
C SER A 254 -22.76 -2.42 27.83
N THR A 255 -23.07 -3.62 27.33
CA THR A 255 -22.09 -4.72 27.31
C THR A 255 -21.05 -4.42 26.24
N ILE A 256 -19.76 -4.47 26.57
CA ILE A 256 -18.70 -4.27 25.58
C ILE A 256 -18.31 -5.63 25.02
N VAL A 257 -18.20 -5.75 23.70
CA VAL A 257 -17.83 -6.99 23.02
C VAL A 257 -16.67 -6.72 22.07
N CYS A 258 -15.58 -7.48 22.23
CA CYS A 258 -14.48 -7.47 21.28
C CYS A 258 -14.60 -8.66 20.32
N LEU A 259 -14.44 -8.40 19.01
CA LEU A 259 -14.44 -9.45 18.00
C LEU A 259 -13.16 -10.30 18.07
N PRO A 260 -13.25 -11.62 17.82
CA PRO A 260 -12.08 -12.51 17.87
C PRO A 260 -11.07 -12.18 16.76
N ASN A 261 -11.55 -11.90 15.54
CA ASN A 261 -10.72 -11.65 14.35
C ASN A 261 -10.72 -10.18 13.89
N GLY A 262 -11.11 -9.24 14.77
CA GLY A 262 -11.20 -7.82 14.43
C GLY A 262 -12.17 -7.54 13.28
N VAL A 263 -11.76 -6.71 12.32
CA VAL A 263 -12.56 -6.33 11.13
C VAL A 263 -12.40 -7.28 9.93
N LEU A 264 -11.58 -8.33 10.05
CA LEU A 264 -11.23 -9.23 8.94
C LEU A 264 -12.35 -10.22 8.59
N ASN A 265 -12.97 -10.82 9.61
CA ASN A 265 -14.01 -11.83 9.43
C ASN A 265 -14.90 -11.88 10.69
N LEU A 266 -16.21 -12.08 10.48
CA LEU A 266 -17.19 -12.36 11.51
C LEU A 266 -17.68 -13.82 11.40
N PRO A 267 -17.07 -14.79 12.09
CA PRO A 267 -17.40 -16.20 11.88
C PRO A 267 -18.85 -16.57 12.25
N GLN A 268 -19.42 -17.58 11.59
CA GLN A 268 -20.81 -17.98 11.87
C GLN A 268 -21.03 -18.55 13.29
N TYR A 269 -20.00 -19.13 13.90
CA TYR A 269 -20.08 -19.76 15.22
C TYR A 269 -20.16 -18.76 16.38
N ILE A 270 -19.84 -17.48 16.17
CA ILE A 270 -20.01 -16.44 17.21
C ILE A 270 -21.39 -15.78 17.17
N LEU A 271 -22.16 -15.95 16.09
CA LEU A 271 -23.50 -15.35 15.96
C LEU A 271 -24.45 -15.74 17.10
N PRO A 272 -24.47 -17.01 17.58
CA PRO A 272 -25.25 -17.39 18.75
C PRO A 272 -24.94 -16.58 20.01
N SER A 273 -23.68 -16.19 20.22
CA SER A 273 -23.26 -15.39 21.38
C SER A 273 -23.74 -13.95 21.32
N LEU A 274 -24.07 -13.46 20.11
CA LEU A 274 -24.61 -12.13 19.87
C LEU A 274 -26.14 -12.09 19.78
N GLU A 275 -26.79 -13.26 19.77
CA GLU A 275 -28.25 -13.40 19.62
C GLU A 275 -29.03 -12.78 20.79
N ARG A 276 -28.43 -12.74 21.98
CA ARG A 276 -29.02 -12.16 23.20
C ARG A 276 -29.22 -10.64 23.19
N PHE A 277 -28.60 -9.91 22.25
CA PHE A 277 -28.64 -8.45 22.22
C PHE A 277 -29.68 -7.95 21.22
N SER A 278 -30.66 -7.15 21.66
CA SER A 278 -31.63 -6.55 20.74
C SER A 278 -31.08 -5.32 20.02
N LYS A 279 -30.02 -4.70 20.55
CA LYS A 279 -29.35 -3.51 19.99
C LYS A 279 -27.83 -3.72 19.94
N LEU A 280 -27.23 -3.53 18.76
CA LEU A 280 -25.78 -3.59 18.54
C LEU A 280 -25.26 -2.26 18.02
N ILE A 281 -24.21 -1.71 18.64
CA ILE A 281 -23.50 -0.51 18.17
C ILE A 281 -22.15 -0.97 17.61
N LEU A 282 -21.91 -0.77 16.33
CA LEU A 282 -20.65 -1.10 15.66
C LEU A 282 -19.73 0.12 15.67
N TRP A 283 -18.56 0.00 16.31
CA TRP A 283 -17.56 1.06 16.41
C TRP A 283 -16.20 0.54 15.93
N PHE A 284 -15.98 0.54 14.62
CA PHE A 284 -14.82 -0.11 13.98
C PHE A 284 -13.72 0.85 13.55
N GLY A 285 -13.95 2.16 13.59
CA GLY A 285 -12.97 3.18 13.27
C GLY A 285 -13.34 4.00 12.03
N ASP A 286 -12.38 4.79 11.57
CA ASP A 286 -12.54 5.82 10.54
C ASP A 286 -12.02 5.43 9.15
N ASP A 287 -11.41 4.25 9.00
CA ASP A 287 -10.95 3.77 7.71
C ASP A 287 -12.07 3.13 6.87
N LEU A 288 -11.99 3.26 5.55
CA LEU A 288 -12.99 2.72 4.62
C LEU A 288 -13.17 1.20 4.76
N ASN A 289 -12.10 0.45 5.01
CA ASN A 289 -12.19 -1.00 5.10
C ASN A 289 -12.98 -1.43 6.35
N SER A 290 -12.70 -0.80 7.50
CA SER A 290 -13.46 -0.98 8.73
C SER A 290 -14.93 -0.57 8.57
N TRP A 291 -15.20 0.52 7.86
CA TRP A 291 -16.56 0.94 7.54
C TRP A 291 -17.31 -0.08 6.67
N ASP A 292 -16.67 -0.58 5.62
CA ASP A 292 -17.22 -1.61 4.74
C ASP A 292 -17.43 -2.94 5.45
N SER A 293 -16.49 -3.34 6.31
CA SER A 293 -16.62 -4.51 7.16
C SER A 293 -17.76 -4.34 8.15
N ALA A 294 -17.93 -3.17 8.78
CA ALA A 294 -19.07 -2.90 9.65
C ALA A 294 -20.41 -3.08 8.90
N ARG A 295 -20.53 -2.51 7.70
CA ARG A 295 -21.75 -2.64 6.87
C ARG A 295 -22.03 -4.10 6.49
N ASN A 296 -21.01 -4.87 6.14
CA ASN A 296 -21.18 -6.28 5.79
C ASN A 296 -21.49 -7.15 7.01
N PHE A 297 -20.85 -6.90 8.16
CA PHE A 297 -21.14 -7.59 9.41
C PHE A 297 -22.57 -7.31 9.88
N ALA A 298 -23.08 -6.09 9.71
CA ALA A 298 -24.47 -5.76 10.02
C ALA A 298 -25.48 -6.55 9.17
N LYS A 299 -25.19 -6.81 7.89
CA LYS A 299 -26.05 -7.68 7.05
C LYS A 299 -26.15 -9.08 7.63
N LYS A 300 -25.06 -9.61 8.22
CA LYS A 300 -24.98 -10.93 8.86
C LYS A 300 -25.60 -10.94 10.27
N LEU A 301 -25.45 -9.85 11.02
CA LEU A 301 -25.94 -9.70 12.40
C LEU A 301 -27.42 -9.31 12.48
N GLY A 302 -28.04 -8.88 11.39
CA GLY A 302 -29.39 -8.32 11.37
C GLY A 302 -29.34 -6.79 11.31
N GLU A 303 -29.46 -6.26 10.08
CA GLU A 303 -29.28 -4.85 9.76
C GLU A 303 -30.14 -3.91 10.60
N LYS A 304 -31.39 -4.29 10.89
CA LYS A 304 -32.35 -3.49 11.66
C LYS A 304 -31.97 -3.24 13.13
N ARG A 305 -31.11 -4.09 13.71
CA ARG A 305 -30.65 -3.94 15.10
C ARG A 305 -29.27 -3.31 15.25
N CYS A 306 -28.61 -3.02 14.12
CA CYS A 306 -27.26 -2.46 14.11
C CYS A 306 -27.32 -0.94 13.98
N LEU A 307 -26.60 -0.25 14.87
CA LEU A 307 -26.30 1.17 14.80
C LEU A 307 -24.79 1.34 14.57
N PHE A 308 -24.42 2.46 13.96
CA PHE A 308 -23.06 2.71 13.51
C PHE A 308 -22.57 4.02 14.10
N VAL A 309 -21.35 3.98 14.65
CA VAL A 309 -20.54 5.18 14.89
C VAL A 309 -19.87 5.53 13.56
N ARG A 310 -20.01 6.78 13.11
CA ARG A 310 -19.59 7.20 11.76
C ARG A 310 -18.07 7.43 11.73
N PRO A 311 -17.41 7.11 10.60
CA PRO A 311 -15.98 7.32 10.42
C PRO A 311 -15.69 8.81 10.19
N THR A 312 -15.58 9.57 11.27
CA THR A 312 -15.25 11.00 11.22
C THR A 312 -14.15 11.31 12.23
N ASP A 313 -13.35 12.34 11.96
CA ASP A 313 -12.26 12.75 12.88
C ASP A 313 -12.77 13.15 14.27
N LYS A 314 -14.08 13.47 14.38
CA LYS A 314 -14.77 13.77 15.64
C LYS A 314 -15.25 12.52 16.40
N GLN A 315 -15.15 11.33 15.81
CA GLN A 315 -15.59 10.06 16.37
C GLN A 315 -14.51 8.96 16.16
N PRO A 316 -13.26 9.17 16.64
CA PRO A 316 -12.18 8.20 16.47
C PRO A 316 -12.47 6.90 17.24
N LEU A 317 -11.62 5.89 17.05
CA LEU A 317 -11.66 4.68 17.87
C LEU A 317 -11.51 5.02 19.37
N PRO A 318 -12.16 4.26 20.28
CA PRO A 318 -12.12 4.56 21.70
C PRO A 318 -10.72 4.76 22.28
N HIS A 319 -9.73 3.95 21.87
CA HIS A 319 -8.36 4.10 22.37
C HIS A 319 -7.61 5.34 21.85
N LEU A 320 -8.08 5.96 20.77
CA LEU A 320 -7.52 7.18 20.19
C LEU A 320 -8.28 8.45 20.63
N ALA A 321 -9.46 8.29 21.23
CA ALA A 321 -10.36 9.37 21.63
C ALA A 321 -9.96 10.04 22.97
N VAL A 322 -8.69 10.45 23.10
CA VAL A 322 -8.17 11.05 24.34
C VAL A 322 -8.88 12.39 24.63
N GLY A 323 -9.52 12.49 25.80
CA GLY A 323 -10.22 13.72 26.24
C GLY A 323 -11.63 13.91 25.69
N GLN A 324 -12.18 12.96 24.92
CA GLN A 324 -13.56 13.02 24.42
C GLN A 324 -14.53 12.19 25.27
N ASP A 325 -15.80 12.61 25.36
CA ASP A 325 -16.83 11.83 26.05
C ASP A 325 -17.36 10.69 25.16
N LEU A 326 -16.83 9.50 25.38
CA LEU A 326 -17.20 8.26 24.69
C LEU A 326 -18.70 7.91 24.82
N LYS A 327 -19.40 8.38 25.86
CA LYS A 327 -20.84 8.18 26.01
C LYS A 327 -21.63 8.99 25.00
N VAL A 328 -21.21 10.23 24.73
CA VAL A 328 -21.84 11.09 23.73
C VAL A 328 -21.71 10.48 22.35
N ILE A 329 -20.52 9.98 22.00
CA ILE A 329 -20.25 9.34 20.71
C ILE A 329 -21.10 8.07 20.54
N ALA A 330 -21.12 7.20 21.55
CA ALA A 330 -21.93 5.97 21.49
C ALA A 330 -23.44 6.27 21.38
N ASN A 331 -23.93 7.34 22.01
CA ASN A 331 -25.32 7.77 21.92
C ASN A 331 -25.66 8.43 20.58
N ALA A 332 -24.67 8.99 19.87
CA ALA A 332 -24.84 9.57 18.54
C ALA A 332 -24.88 8.52 17.41
N ALA A 333 -24.70 7.23 17.72
CA ALA A 333 -24.74 6.16 16.72
C ALA A 333 -26.10 6.09 15.99
N GLN A 334 -26.06 5.90 14.67
CA GLN A 334 -27.24 5.96 13.80
C GLN A 334 -27.56 4.61 13.13
N THR A 335 -28.81 4.39 12.78
CA THR A 335 -29.26 3.21 12.01
C THR A 335 -28.90 3.33 10.52
N VAL A 336 -28.75 2.19 9.84
CA VAL A 336 -28.64 2.16 8.37
C VAL A 336 -30.03 2.38 7.76
N TRP A 337 -30.11 3.38 6.87
CA TRP A 337 -31.34 3.81 6.21
C TRP A 337 -31.77 2.86 5.07
N HIS A 338 -32.95 3.10 4.50
CA HIS A 338 -33.58 2.24 3.50
C HIS A 338 -32.67 1.91 2.30
N LYS A 339 -32.70 0.64 1.84
CA LYS A 339 -31.77 0.07 0.85
C LYS A 339 -31.77 0.75 -0.53
N SER A 340 -32.82 1.50 -0.86
CA SER A 340 -33.05 1.99 -2.21
C SER A 340 -33.25 3.51 -2.31
N ILE A 341 -33.38 4.21 -1.18
CA ILE A 341 -33.67 5.65 -1.17
C ILE A 341 -32.94 6.29 0.02
N THR A 342 -32.16 7.34 -0.24
CA THR A 342 -31.43 8.13 0.74
C THR A 342 -31.61 9.62 0.43
N THR A 343 -31.34 10.51 1.39
CA THR A 343 -31.38 11.97 1.19
C THR A 343 -29.98 12.57 1.25
N PHE A 344 -29.74 13.75 0.66
CA PHE A 344 -28.44 14.41 0.84
C PHE A 344 -28.15 14.72 2.31
N SER A 345 -29.17 15.07 3.11
CA SER A 345 -29.02 15.28 4.56
C SER A 345 -28.38 14.06 5.26
N SER A 346 -28.77 12.85 4.88
CA SER A 346 -28.18 11.61 5.40
C SER A 346 -26.82 11.22 4.79
N LEU A 347 -26.50 11.74 3.60
CA LEU A 347 -25.19 11.54 2.95
C LEU A 347 -24.18 12.61 3.31
N ARG A 348 -24.61 13.74 3.88
CA ARG A 348 -23.80 14.94 4.07
C ARG A 348 -22.50 14.67 4.83
N GLU A 349 -22.59 13.96 5.95
CA GLU A 349 -21.42 13.61 6.77
C GLU A 349 -20.52 12.58 6.08
N ASP A 350 -21.10 11.64 5.31
CA ASP A 350 -20.31 10.67 4.53
C ASP A 350 -19.54 11.37 3.41
N VAL A 351 -20.20 12.26 2.66
CA VAL A 351 -19.58 13.08 1.61
C VAL A 351 -18.51 14.00 2.21
N PHE A 352 -18.80 14.63 3.36
CA PHE A 352 -17.82 15.47 4.04
C PHE A 352 -16.59 14.64 4.49
N SER A 353 -16.80 13.45 5.05
CA SER A 353 -15.71 12.55 5.43
C SER A 353 -14.89 12.10 4.22
N GLU A 354 -15.54 11.78 3.09
CA GLU A 354 -14.85 11.42 1.85
C GLU A 354 -14.00 12.58 1.29
N LEU A 355 -14.52 13.80 1.33
CA LEU A 355 -13.78 14.99 0.89
C LEU A 355 -12.64 15.37 1.84
N GLN A 356 -12.81 15.16 3.15
CA GLN A 356 -11.80 15.50 4.14
C GLN A 356 -10.63 14.48 4.15
N ASN A 357 -10.92 13.22 3.86
CA ASN A 357 -9.97 12.12 3.94
C ASN A 357 -9.67 11.50 2.56
N ILE A 358 -9.33 12.30 1.55
CA ILE A 358 -9.07 11.85 0.17
C ILE A 358 -8.13 10.63 0.13
N ASP A 359 -7.07 10.65 0.94
CA ASP A 359 -6.10 9.53 1.05
C ASP A 359 -6.67 8.25 1.68
N LYS A 360 -7.66 8.37 2.58
CA LYS A 360 -8.37 7.22 3.16
C LYS A 360 -9.52 6.73 2.26
N VAL A 361 -10.00 7.55 1.31
CA VAL A 361 -10.99 7.13 0.30
C VAL A 361 -10.35 6.22 -0.77
N HIS A 362 -9.03 6.29 -0.91
CA HIS A 362 -8.29 5.38 -1.76
C HIS A 362 -8.41 3.93 -1.25
N GLY A 363 -8.55 2.99 -2.18
CA GLY A 363 -8.64 1.56 -1.85
C GLY A 363 -7.34 1.01 -1.26
N VAL A 364 -7.32 -0.28 -0.92
CA VAL A 364 -6.11 -0.94 -0.41
C VAL A 364 -4.99 -0.83 -1.45
N LYS A 365 -3.92 -0.09 -1.14
CA LYS A 365 -2.81 0.17 -2.06
C LYS A 365 -1.96 -1.10 -2.21
N TRP A 366 -1.66 -1.50 -3.43
CA TRP A 366 -0.66 -2.54 -3.70
C TRP A 366 0.73 -2.05 -3.31
N LYS A 367 1.38 -2.75 -2.38
CA LYS A 367 2.74 -2.46 -1.93
C LYS A 367 3.78 -3.00 -2.91
N ARG A 368 3.47 -4.13 -3.58
CA ARG A 368 4.32 -4.73 -4.61
C ARG A 368 4.22 -4.05 -5.97
N TYR A 369 3.15 -3.27 -6.20
CA TYR A 369 2.89 -2.55 -7.45
C TYR A 369 2.52 -1.07 -7.18
N PRO A 370 3.46 -0.21 -6.76
CA PRO A 370 3.18 1.18 -6.39
C PRO A 370 2.57 1.99 -7.54
N LEU A 371 3.04 1.77 -8.77
CA LEU A 371 2.54 2.45 -9.95
C LEU A 371 1.08 2.08 -10.28
N LEU A 372 0.71 0.80 -10.09
CA LEU A 372 -0.67 0.35 -10.19
C LEU A 372 -1.56 1.05 -9.15
N SER A 373 -1.06 1.19 -7.91
CA SER A 373 -1.74 1.93 -6.85
C SER A 373 -1.91 3.41 -7.18
N ARG A 374 -0.93 4.03 -7.84
CA ARG A 374 -0.98 5.44 -8.25
C ARG A 374 -2.05 5.69 -9.31
N ILE A 375 -2.16 4.79 -10.29
CA ILE A 375 -3.13 4.91 -11.40
C ILE A 375 -4.53 4.55 -10.90
N LEU A 376 -4.71 3.36 -10.34
CA LEU A 376 -6.04 2.88 -9.92
C LEU A 376 -6.52 3.49 -8.61
N LYS A 377 -5.69 4.21 -7.86
CA LYS A 377 -5.98 4.71 -6.49
C LYS A 377 -6.34 3.59 -5.50
N GLY A 378 -5.69 2.43 -5.64
CA GLY A 378 -5.85 1.25 -4.78
C GLY A 378 -7.03 0.33 -5.13
N HIS A 379 -7.10 -0.82 -4.44
CA HIS A 379 -8.13 -1.85 -4.59
C HIS A 379 -9.41 -1.47 -3.82
N ARG A 380 -10.53 -1.25 -4.53
CA ARG A 380 -11.81 -0.87 -3.92
C ARG A 380 -12.85 -1.98 -4.02
N ARG A 381 -13.64 -2.15 -2.97
CA ARG A 381 -14.77 -3.09 -2.95
C ARG A 381 -15.91 -2.57 -3.84
N GLY A 382 -16.76 -3.46 -4.32
CA GLY A 382 -17.89 -3.09 -5.19
C GLY A 382 -17.52 -2.85 -6.66
N GLU A 383 -16.24 -2.87 -7.00
CA GLU A 383 -15.75 -2.72 -8.37
C GLU A 383 -15.60 -4.06 -9.10
N LEU A 384 -15.71 -4.00 -10.42
CA LEU A 384 -15.45 -5.09 -11.35
C LEU A 384 -14.21 -4.74 -12.19
N THR A 385 -13.12 -5.51 -12.02
CA THR A 385 -11.89 -5.38 -12.80
C THR A 385 -11.81 -6.50 -13.84
N VAL A 386 -11.59 -6.16 -15.10
CA VAL A 386 -11.33 -7.14 -16.16
C VAL A 386 -9.84 -7.15 -16.49
N VAL A 387 -9.23 -8.34 -16.49
CA VAL A 387 -7.84 -8.55 -16.91
C VAL A 387 -7.84 -9.36 -18.21
N THR A 388 -7.19 -8.83 -19.23
CA THR A 388 -7.03 -9.50 -20.53
C THR A 388 -5.59 -9.47 -21.00
N GLY A 389 -5.27 -10.28 -22.02
CA GLY A 389 -3.92 -10.42 -22.56
C GLY A 389 -3.72 -11.76 -23.27
N PRO A 390 -2.74 -11.87 -24.18
CA PRO A 390 -2.52 -13.06 -25.00
C PRO A 390 -2.32 -14.34 -24.18
N THR A 391 -2.51 -15.52 -24.77
CA THR A 391 -2.20 -16.79 -24.10
C THR A 391 -0.72 -16.84 -23.74
N GLY A 392 -0.37 -17.32 -22.55
CA GLY A 392 1.02 -17.36 -22.08
C GLY A 392 1.61 -16.02 -21.64
N SER A 393 0.87 -14.91 -21.74
CA SER A 393 1.30 -13.58 -21.25
C SER A 393 1.38 -13.46 -19.73
N GLY A 394 1.25 -14.54 -18.95
CA GLY A 394 1.43 -14.50 -17.48
C GLY A 394 0.33 -13.80 -16.68
N LYS A 395 -0.92 -13.75 -17.19
CA LYS A 395 -2.10 -13.20 -16.48
C LYS A 395 -2.27 -13.80 -15.08
N THR A 396 -2.37 -15.12 -14.99
CA THR A 396 -2.50 -15.85 -13.72
C THR A 396 -1.35 -15.55 -12.77
N THR A 397 -0.13 -15.47 -13.27
CA THR A 397 1.08 -15.18 -12.48
C THR A 397 1.09 -13.76 -11.93
N PHE A 398 0.63 -12.79 -12.71
CA PHE A 398 0.45 -11.41 -12.23
C PHE A 398 -0.66 -11.34 -11.18
N ILE A 399 -1.82 -11.95 -11.44
CA ILE A 399 -2.97 -11.91 -10.53
C ILE A 399 -2.69 -12.66 -9.22
N SER A 400 -1.93 -13.77 -9.26
CA SER A 400 -1.51 -14.47 -8.05
C SER A 400 -0.64 -13.59 -7.15
N ASP A 401 0.26 -12.80 -7.74
CA ASP A 401 1.14 -11.89 -7.00
C ASP A 401 0.39 -10.65 -6.48
N TYR A 402 -0.43 -10.05 -7.35
CA TYR A 402 -1.35 -8.95 -7.06
C TYR A 402 -2.30 -9.27 -5.90
N SER A 403 -2.87 -10.47 -5.89
CA SER A 403 -3.82 -10.88 -4.85
C SER A 403 -3.14 -11.34 -3.57
N LEU A 404 -1.95 -11.91 -3.66
CA LEU A 404 -1.12 -12.24 -2.50
C LEU A 404 -0.76 -10.97 -1.72
N ASP A 405 -0.36 -9.90 -2.40
CA ASP A 405 -0.06 -8.60 -1.78
C ASP A 405 -1.27 -7.99 -1.05
N LEU A 406 -2.48 -8.16 -1.60
CA LEU A 406 -3.73 -7.74 -0.95
C LEU A 406 -4.05 -8.63 0.26
N ALA A 407 -3.89 -9.94 0.14
CA ALA A 407 -4.14 -10.88 1.23
C ALA A 407 -3.18 -10.68 2.42
N MET A 408 -1.91 -10.34 2.15
CA MET A 408 -0.93 -9.93 3.16
C MET A 408 -1.35 -8.68 3.94
N GLN A 409 -2.21 -7.84 3.35
CA GLN A 409 -2.81 -6.66 3.97
C GLN A 409 -4.18 -6.94 4.61
N GLY A 410 -4.63 -8.20 4.62
CA GLY A 410 -5.89 -8.61 5.25
C GLY A 410 -7.11 -8.59 4.34
N VAL A 411 -6.95 -8.47 3.02
CA VAL A 411 -8.07 -8.61 2.07
C VAL A 411 -8.42 -10.08 1.92
N ASN A 412 -9.64 -10.46 2.34
CA ASN A 412 -10.11 -11.85 2.19
C ASN A 412 -10.38 -12.16 0.71
N THR A 413 -9.57 -13.03 0.12
CA THR A 413 -9.57 -13.32 -1.31
C THR A 413 -10.00 -14.75 -1.60
N LEU A 414 -10.97 -14.92 -2.52
CA LEU A 414 -11.41 -16.22 -3.04
C LEU A 414 -10.94 -16.40 -4.49
N TRP A 415 -10.24 -17.51 -4.74
CA TRP A 415 -9.77 -17.93 -6.06
C TRP A 415 -10.67 -19.00 -6.68
N GLY A 416 -11.31 -18.65 -7.79
CA GLY A 416 -11.92 -19.57 -8.75
C GLY A 416 -10.96 -19.86 -9.89
N SER A 417 -10.06 -20.80 -9.67
CA SER A 417 -8.99 -21.18 -10.62
C SER A 417 -9.43 -22.36 -11.49
N PHE A 418 -10.10 -22.07 -12.60
CA PHE A 418 -10.64 -23.07 -13.53
C PHE A 418 -9.61 -23.53 -14.58
N GLU A 419 -8.61 -22.69 -14.88
CA GLU A 419 -7.55 -23.01 -15.86
C GLU A 419 -6.39 -23.81 -15.24
N ILE A 420 -5.99 -23.48 -14.00
CA ILE A 420 -4.84 -24.10 -13.32
C ILE A 420 -5.28 -24.81 -12.02
N ARG A 421 -4.71 -26.00 -11.75
CA ARG A 421 -4.95 -26.72 -10.48
C ARG A 421 -4.50 -25.91 -9.27
N ASN A 422 -5.31 -25.89 -8.20
CA ASN A 422 -5.02 -25.16 -6.95
C ASN A 422 -3.64 -25.44 -6.37
N VAL A 423 -3.15 -26.69 -6.42
CA VAL A 423 -1.81 -27.05 -5.94
C VAL A 423 -0.71 -26.25 -6.67
N ARG A 424 -0.85 -26.05 -7.98
CA ARG A 424 0.14 -25.32 -8.79
C ARG A 424 0.04 -23.81 -8.58
N LEU A 425 -1.17 -23.29 -8.39
CA LEU A 425 -1.41 -21.90 -8.02
C LEU A 425 -0.80 -21.59 -6.65
N ALA A 426 -1.13 -22.40 -5.63
CA ALA A 426 -0.61 -22.26 -4.27
C ALA A 426 0.92 -22.38 -4.22
N ARG A 427 1.52 -23.32 -4.98
CA ARG A 427 2.98 -23.41 -5.14
C ARG A 427 3.57 -22.10 -5.68
N THR A 428 2.92 -21.48 -6.67
CA THR A 428 3.38 -20.22 -7.26
C THR A 428 3.28 -19.07 -6.25
N MET A 429 2.15 -18.95 -5.54
CA MET A 429 1.97 -17.96 -4.47
C MET A 429 2.97 -18.15 -3.33
N LEU A 430 3.25 -19.40 -2.93
CA LEU A 430 4.22 -19.71 -1.88
C LEU A 430 5.64 -19.26 -2.27
N GLN A 431 6.04 -19.49 -3.53
CA GLN A 431 7.32 -19.03 -4.05
C GLN A 431 7.38 -17.49 -4.18
N GLN A 432 6.27 -16.87 -4.60
CA GLN A 432 6.11 -15.41 -4.66
C GLN A 432 6.16 -14.76 -3.27
N LEU A 433 5.65 -15.44 -2.23
CA LEU A 433 5.71 -15.02 -0.82
C LEU A 433 7.13 -15.13 -0.29
N ALA A 434 7.78 -16.27 -0.52
CA ALA A 434 9.14 -16.54 -0.05
C ALA A 434 10.18 -15.61 -0.70
N GLY A 435 9.94 -15.16 -1.94
CA GLY A 435 10.86 -14.30 -2.68
C GLY A 435 12.17 -14.99 -3.07
N LEU A 436 12.17 -16.33 -3.09
CA LEU A 436 13.33 -17.19 -3.38
C LEU A 436 12.88 -18.51 -4.01
N PRO A 437 13.78 -19.21 -4.74
CA PRO A 437 13.46 -20.50 -5.36
C PRO A 437 13.32 -21.61 -4.30
N LEU A 438 12.08 -21.98 -3.98
CA LEU A 438 11.75 -22.96 -2.92
C LEU A 438 12.18 -24.39 -3.23
N ASP A 439 12.30 -24.74 -4.51
CA ASP A 439 12.85 -26.02 -4.95
C ASP A 439 14.31 -26.22 -4.47
N GLN A 440 15.06 -25.12 -4.30
CA GLN A 440 16.42 -25.13 -3.78
C GLN A 440 16.47 -24.97 -2.24
N HIS A 441 15.36 -24.57 -1.60
CA HIS A 441 15.27 -24.23 -0.17
C HIS A 441 14.16 -25.01 0.55
N LEU A 442 14.04 -26.32 0.28
CA LEU A 442 12.98 -27.17 0.85
C LEU A 442 12.95 -27.19 2.38
N GLY A 443 14.09 -26.94 3.05
CA GLY A 443 14.16 -26.83 4.52
C GLY A 443 13.32 -25.69 5.10
N GLU A 444 13.05 -24.64 4.32
CA GLU A 444 12.22 -23.49 4.72
C GLU A 444 10.74 -23.64 4.33
N PHE A 445 10.36 -24.74 3.68
CA PHE A 445 9.00 -24.97 3.20
C PHE A 445 7.95 -24.80 4.30
N ASN A 446 8.14 -25.49 5.44
CA ASN A 446 7.16 -25.46 6.54
C ASN A 446 6.98 -24.04 7.08
N LYS A 447 8.07 -23.25 7.18
CA LYS A 447 8.01 -21.86 7.65
C LYS A 447 7.11 -21.01 6.75
N PHE A 448 7.36 -21.01 5.44
CA PHE A 448 6.57 -20.21 4.50
C PHE A 448 5.16 -20.77 4.30
N ALA A 449 4.99 -22.09 4.41
CA ALA A 449 3.67 -22.72 4.36
C ALA A 449 2.80 -22.28 5.55
N ASP A 450 3.37 -22.26 6.77
CA ASP A 450 2.71 -21.77 7.97
C ASP A 450 2.39 -20.27 7.88
N GLU A 451 3.21 -19.47 7.19
CA GLU A 451 2.93 -18.06 6.90
C GLU A 451 1.80 -17.88 5.89
N LEU A 452 1.83 -18.64 4.79
CA LEU A 452 0.77 -18.61 3.77
C LEU A 452 -0.58 -19.08 4.34
N GLU A 453 -0.59 -20.08 5.21
CA GLU A 453 -1.81 -20.61 5.86
C GLU A 453 -2.49 -19.57 6.78
N LYS A 454 -1.73 -18.59 7.29
CA LYS A 454 -2.28 -17.50 8.11
C LYS A 454 -3.02 -16.46 7.26
N LEU A 455 -2.71 -16.35 5.96
CA LEU A 455 -3.33 -15.39 5.06
C LEU A 455 -4.79 -15.77 4.74
N PRO A 456 -5.69 -14.79 4.54
CA PRO A 456 -7.10 -15.05 4.27
C PRO A 456 -7.35 -15.37 2.78
N ILE A 457 -6.65 -16.40 2.26
CA ILE A 457 -6.78 -16.87 0.88
C ILE A 457 -7.60 -18.17 0.87
N TYR A 458 -8.62 -18.21 0.03
CA TYR A 458 -9.53 -19.35 -0.12
C TYR A 458 -9.54 -19.81 -1.59
N PHE A 459 -9.69 -21.11 -1.82
CA PHE A 459 -9.70 -21.69 -3.17
C PHE A 459 -11.00 -22.45 -3.38
N MET A 460 -11.65 -22.22 -4.53
CA MET A 460 -12.75 -23.06 -4.99
C MET A 460 -12.17 -24.41 -5.43
N THR A 461 -12.86 -25.52 -5.15
CA THR A 461 -12.39 -26.87 -5.49
C THR A 461 -12.76 -27.30 -6.93
N PHE A 462 -13.30 -26.37 -7.72
CA PHE A 462 -13.67 -26.64 -9.10
C PHE A 462 -12.45 -26.73 -10.00
N HIS A 463 -12.49 -27.66 -10.96
CA HIS A 463 -11.51 -27.75 -12.03
C HIS A 463 -12.22 -28.01 -13.35
N GLY A 464 -11.79 -27.33 -14.41
CA GLY A 464 -12.43 -27.42 -15.72
C GLY A 464 -13.77 -26.69 -15.79
N GLN A 465 -14.64 -27.12 -16.71
CA GLN A 465 -15.88 -26.40 -16.98
C GLN A 465 -16.91 -26.55 -15.86
N GLN A 466 -17.58 -25.45 -15.51
CA GLN A 466 -18.62 -25.40 -14.49
C GLN A 466 -19.76 -24.49 -14.92
N SER A 467 -20.97 -24.75 -14.44
CA SER A 467 -22.10 -23.86 -14.70
C SER A 467 -21.98 -22.58 -13.84
N VAL A 468 -22.41 -21.46 -14.41
CA VAL A 468 -22.42 -20.15 -13.73
C VAL A 468 -23.21 -20.20 -12.43
N LYS A 469 -24.33 -20.94 -12.41
CA LYS A 469 -25.19 -21.07 -11.24
C LYS A 469 -24.42 -21.65 -10.04
N VAL A 470 -23.74 -22.78 -10.25
CA VAL A 470 -22.94 -23.46 -9.22
C VAL A 470 -21.79 -22.57 -8.72
N VAL A 471 -21.13 -21.85 -9.63
CA VAL A 471 -20.06 -20.92 -9.27
C VAL A 471 -20.61 -19.76 -8.43
N MET A 472 -21.72 -19.16 -8.82
CA MET A 472 -22.32 -18.04 -8.10
C MET A 472 -22.81 -18.46 -6.71
N GLU A 473 -23.42 -19.63 -6.57
CA GLU A 473 -23.81 -20.20 -5.26
C GLU A 473 -22.60 -20.38 -4.35
N ALA A 474 -21.51 -20.95 -4.87
CA ALA A 474 -20.27 -21.12 -4.13
C ALA A 474 -19.64 -19.78 -3.71
N VAL A 475 -19.63 -18.78 -4.61
CA VAL A 475 -19.12 -17.43 -4.33
C VAL A 475 -19.98 -16.71 -3.29
N GLU A 476 -21.31 -16.79 -3.38
CA GLU A 476 -22.23 -16.20 -2.40
C GLU A 476 -22.12 -16.85 -1.03
N HIS A 477 -22.01 -18.18 -0.98
CA HIS A 477 -21.79 -18.91 0.25
C HIS A 477 -20.45 -18.53 0.88
N ALA A 478 -19.36 -18.53 0.11
CA ALA A 478 -18.04 -18.15 0.59
C ALA A 478 -18.03 -16.71 1.11
N GLN A 479 -18.67 -15.77 0.39
CA GLN A 479 -18.83 -14.38 0.83
C GLN A 479 -19.56 -14.29 2.16
N TYR A 480 -20.59 -15.09 2.40
CA TYR A 480 -21.31 -15.08 3.68
C TYR A 480 -20.51 -15.73 4.82
N VAL A 481 -19.88 -16.89 4.59
CA VAL A 481 -19.21 -17.67 5.63
C VAL A 481 -17.84 -17.08 6.00
N HIS A 482 -17.08 -16.66 5.00
CA HIS A 482 -15.69 -16.20 5.15
C HIS A 482 -15.51 -14.69 4.97
N ASP A 483 -16.61 -13.94 4.79
CA ASP A 483 -16.59 -12.48 4.59
C ASP A 483 -15.66 -12.07 3.44
N ILE A 484 -15.67 -12.86 2.34
CA ILE A 484 -14.85 -12.61 1.15
C ILE A 484 -15.10 -11.19 0.64
N SER A 485 -14.00 -10.46 0.42
CA SER A 485 -13.96 -9.06 -0.01
C SER A 485 -13.41 -8.90 -1.43
N HIS A 486 -12.74 -9.93 -1.94
CA HIS A 486 -12.18 -10.00 -3.29
C HIS A 486 -12.41 -11.40 -3.88
N VAL A 487 -12.99 -11.47 -5.08
CA VAL A 487 -13.21 -12.72 -5.81
C VAL A 487 -12.45 -12.66 -7.13
N ILE A 488 -11.69 -13.70 -7.44
CA ILE A 488 -10.91 -13.82 -8.66
C ILE A 488 -11.42 -15.01 -9.45
N ILE A 489 -11.77 -14.80 -10.71
CA ILE A 489 -12.21 -15.84 -11.62
C ILE A 489 -11.20 -15.95 -12.78
N ASP A 490 -10.42 -17.03 -12.78
CA ASP A 490 -9.41 -17.32 -13.79
C ASP A 490 -9.66 -18.72 -14.40
N ASN A 491 -10.35 -18.86 -15.53
CA ASN A 491 -10.82 -17.81 -16.44
C ASN A 491 -12.32 -17.98 -16.75
N LEU A 492 -13.02 -16.85 -16.98
CA LEU A 492 -14.44 -16.77 -17.32
C LEU A 492 -14.88 -17.74 -18.43
N GLN A 493 -14.02 -18.02 -19.42
CA GLN A 493 -14.38 -18.91 -20.53
C GLN A 493 -14.73 -20.35 -20.12
N PHE A 494 -14.26 -20.82 -18.96
CA PHE A 494 -14.62 -22.15 -18.43
C PHE A 494 -16.07 -22.22 -17.91
N MET A 495 -16.73 -21.07 -17.74
CA MET A 495 -18.12 -21.01 -17.28
C MET A 495 -19.15 -20.99 -18.42
N LEU A 496 -18.68 -20.89 -19.66
CA LEU A 496 -19.56 -20.76 -20.83
C LEU A 496 -20.07 -22.10 -21.38
N GLY A 497 -19.54 -23.23 -20.86
CA GLY A 497 -19.91 -24.60 -21.23
C GLY A 497 -19.53 -25.00 -22.67
N VAL A 498 -19.53 -26.31 -22.95
CA VAL A 498 -19.68 -26.87 -24.30
C VAL A 498 -21.14 -27.32 -24.44
N SER A 499 -22.07 -26.40 -24.70
CA SER A 499 -23.40 -26.84 -25.13
C SER A 499 -23.31 -27.34 -26.58
N GLU A 500 -23.81 -28.55 -26.85
CA GLU A 500 -23.93 -29.18 -28.18
C GLU A 500 -24.87 -28.42 -29.13
N ASP A 501 -25.51 -27.34 -28.66
CA ASP A 501 -26.37 -26.50 -29.48
C ASP A 501 -25.55 -25.60 -30.42
N GLN A 502 -25.69 -25.87 -31.72
CA GLN A 502 -24.97 -25.27 -32.85
C GLN A 502 -25.16 -23.75 -33.07
N LYS A 503 -25.74 -23.00 -32.12
CA LYS A 503 -25.97 -21.55 -32.27
C LYS A 503 -24.92 -20.74 -31.53
N HIS A 504 -23.89 -20.30 -32.27
CA HIS A 504 -22.83 -19.39 -31.80
C HIS A 504 -23.32 -18.11 -31.08
N VAL A 505 -24.56 -17.67 -31.33
CA VAL A 505 -25.19 -16.49 -30.70
C VAL A 505 -25.41 -16.69 -29.18
N ASP A 506 -25.66 -17.92 -28.73
CA ASP A 506 -25.98 -18.21 -27.32
C ASP A 506 -24.76 -18.06 -26.39
N ARG A 507 -23.53 -18.24 -26.90
CA ARG A 507 -22.31 -18.15 -26.08
C ARG A 507 -22.01 -16.73 -25.60
N PHE A 508 -22.22 -15.72 -26.46
CA PHE A 508 -22.02 -14.32 -26.08
C PHE A 508 -23.11 -13.85 -25.12
N TRP A 509 -24.35 -14.27 -25.34
CA TRP A 509 -25.45 -13.99 -24.42
C TRP A 509 -25.23 -14.62 -23.03
N LYS A 510 -24.77 -15.88 -22.98
CA LYS A 510 -24.35 -16.53 -21.73
C LYS A 510 -23.25 -15.74 -21.02
N GLN A 511 -22.23 -15.28 -21.76
CA GLN A 511 -21.17 -14.46 -21.20
C GLN A 511 -21.70 -13.15 -20.59
N ASP A 512 -22.62 -12.49 -21.28
CA ASP A 512 -23.28 -11.27 -20.81
C ASP A 512 -24.12 -11.48 -19.54
N ILE A 513 -24.69 -12.68 -19.36
CA ILE A 513 -25.36 -13.09 -18.12
C ILE A 513 -24.33 -13.26 -17.01
N VAL A 514 -23.20 -13.92 -17.27
CA VAL A 514 -22.15 -14.13 -16.26
C VAL A 514 -21.59 -12.80 -15.78
N ILE A 515 -21.28 -11.89 -16.70
CA ILE A 515 -20.77 -10.54 -16.38
C ILE A 515 -21.80 -9.77 -15.55
N ALA A 516 -23.08 -9.79 -15.94
CA ALA A 516 -24.14 -9.12 -15.19
C ALA A 516 -24.32 -9.71 -13.78
N ALA A 517 -24.22 -11.03 -13.63
CA ALA A 517 -24.29 -11.70 -12.34
C ALA A 517 -23.13 -11.25 -11.42
N PHE A 518 -21.90 -11.25 -11.92
CA PHE A 518 -20.74 -10.80 -11.16
C PHE A 518 -20.76 -9.30 -10.85
N ARG A 519 -21.21 -8.44 -11.78
CA ARG A 519 -21.37 -7.00 -11.54
C ARG A 519 -22.41 -6.73 -10.44
N THR A 520 -23.54 -7.44 -10.52
CA THR A 520 -24.61 -7.36 -9.51
C THR A 520 -24.10 -7.85 -8.16
N PHE A 521 -23.36 -8.96 -8.14
CA PHE A 521 -22.75 -9.50 -6.94
C PHE A 521 -21.75 -8.51 -6.32
N ALA A 522 -20.82 -7.96 -7.12
CA ALA A 522 -19.82 -7.00 -6.68
C ALA A 522 -20.48 -5.83 -5.95
N THR A 523 -21.49 -5.23 -6.59
CA THR A 523 -22.23 -4.08 -6.06
C THR A 523 -23.05 -4.44 -4.81
N ARG A 524 -23.85 -5.51 -4.85
CA ARG A 524 -24.78 -5.87 -3.75
C ARG A 524 -24.05 -6.38 -2.50
N LYS A 525 -22.99 -7.15 -2.70
CA LYS A 525 -22.19 -7.74 -1.62
C LYS A 525 -21.01 -6.87 -1.21
N ASN A 526 -20.81 -5.72 -1.88
CA ASN A 526 -19.66 -4.85 -1.70
C ASN A 526 -18.36 -5.67 -1.69
N CYS A 527 -18.13 -6.38 -2.79
CA CYS A 527 -16.99 -7.29 -3.00
C CYS A 527 -16.33 -6.93 -4.33
N HIS A 528 -15.01 -6.83 -4.36
CA HIS A 528 -14.31 -6.61 -5.63
C HIS A 528 -14.29 -7.90 -6.44
N VAL A 529 -14.58 -7.84 -7.73
CA VAL A 529 -14.49 -9.00 -8.61
C VAL A 529 -13.44 -8.75 -9.69
N THR A 530 -12.44 -9.63 -9.77
CA THR A 530 -11.46 -9.65 -10.85
C THR A 530 -11.78 -10.79 -11.80
N LEU A 531 -12.15 -10.46 -13.04
CA LEU A 531 -12.42 -11.44 -14.09
C LEU A 531 -11.26 -11.49 -15.08
N VAL A 532 -10.68 -12.67 -15.27
CA VAL A 532 -9.80 -12.91 -16.41
C VAL A 532 -10.66 -13.24 -17.62
N ILE A 533 -10.39 -12.59 -18.74
CA ILE A 533 -11.05 -12.85 -20.03
C ILE A 533 -9.98 -12.87 -21.11
N HIS A 534 -9.80 -13.98 -21.82
CA HIS A 534 -8.93 -14.00 -23.00
C HIS A 534 -9.40 -13.01 -24.08
N PRO A 535 -8.49 -12.42 -24.86
CA PRO A 535 -8.88 -11.58 -25.99
C PRO A 535 -9.44 -12.43 -27.14
N ARG A 536 -10.06 -11.75 -28.12
CA ARG A 536 -10.34 -12.32 -29.44
C ARG A 536 -9.00 -12.61 -30.16
N LYS A 537 -9.04 -13.44 -31.20
CA LYS A 537 -7.89 -13.62 -32.08
C LYS A 537 -7.71 -12.35 -32.90
N GLU A 538 -6.80 -11.49 -32.46
CA GLU A 538 -6.28 -10.36 -33.22
C GLU A 538 -5.02 -10.80 -33.98
N ARG A 539 -4.54 -9.97 -34.90
CA ARG A 539 -3.26 -10.22 -35.59
C ARG A 539 -2.10 -10.04 -34.61
N ASP A 540 -1.02 -10.80 -34.78
CA ASP A 540 0.10 -10.82 -33.83
C ASP A 540 0.86 -9.49 -33.75
N ASP A 541 0.71 -8.61 -34.74
CA ASP A 541 1.32 -7.28 -34.85
C ASP A 541 0.47 -6.15 -34.24
N GLU A 542 -0.81 -6.39 -33.95
CA GLU A 542 -1.73 -5.38 -33.43
C GLU A 542 -1.78 -5.36 -31.90
N GLU A 543 -1.80 -4.17 -31.31
CA GLU A 543 -1.97 -4.01 -29.86
C GLU A 543 -3.41 -4.32 -29.44
N LEU A 544 -3.54 -5.06 -28.34
CA LEU A 544 -4.86 -5.34 -27.76
C LEU A 544 -5.50 -4.05 -27.24
N THR A 545 -6.76 -3.84 -27.56
CA THR A 545 -7.54 -2.70 -27.08
C THR A 545 -8.70 -3.17 -26.20
N SER A 546 -9.46 -2.24 -25.63
CA SER A 546 -10.68 -2.58 -24.89
C SER A 546 -11.73 -3.32 -25.75
N SER A 547 -11.72 -3.11 -27.07
CA SER A 547 -12.52 -3.84 -28.05
C SER A 547 -12.03 -5.26 -28.32
N SER A 548 -10.77 -5.57 -28.02
CA SER A 548 -10.18 -6.89 -28.25
C SER A 548 -10.59 -7.92 -27.20
N ILE A 549 -11.36 -7.55 -26.17
CA ILE A 549 -11.89 -8.48 -25.17
C ILE A 549 -12.85 -9.47 -25.85
N PHE A 550 -12.66 -10.78 -25.60
CA PHE A 550 -13.56 -11.80 -26.12
C PHE A 550 -14.96 -11.67 -25.52
N GLY A 551 -15.98 -11.68 -26.38
CA GLY A 551 -17.37 -11.56 -25.96
C GLY A 551 -18.11 -10.34 -26.51
N GLY A 552 -19.32 -10.08 -26.02
CA GLY A 552 -20.02 -8.83 -26.28
C GLY A 552 -19.32 -7.62 -25.64
N ALA A 553 -19.76 -6.40 -25.99
CA ALA A 553 -19.24 -5.16 -25.40
C ALA A 553 -19.57 -5.00 -23.91
N LYS A 554 -20.41 -5.87 -23.34
CA LYS A 554 -20.86 -5.78 -21.96
C LYS A 554 -19.71 -5.88 -20.95
N ALA A 555 -18.69 -6.70 -21.23
CA ALA A 555 -17.53 -6.82 -20.35
C ALA A 555 -16.80 -5.47 -20.19
N SER A 556 -16.51 -4.80 -21.31
CA SER A 556 -15.80 -3.51 -21.31
C SER A 556 -16.68 -2.36 -20.81
N GLN A 557 -18.00 -2.44 -20.98
CA GLN A 557 -18.95 -1.44 -20.49
C GLN A 557 -19.19 -1.53 -18.97
N GLU A 558 -19.44 -2.73 -18.45
CA GLU A 558 -19.76 -2.96 -17.03
C GLU A 558 -18.55 -2.87 -16.12
N ALA A 559 -17.36 -3.26 -16.60
CA ALA A 559 -16.12 -3.17 -15.83
C ALA A 559 -15.82 -1.73 -15.40
N ASP A 560 -15.40 -1.56 -14.15
CA ASP A 560 -14.92 -0.29 -13.61
C ASP A 560 -13.46 -0.07 -14.02
N ASN A 561 -12.66 -1.14 -13.99
CA ASN A 561 -11.26 -1.13 -14.39
C ASN A 561 -11.00 -2.17 -15.49
N ILE A 562 -10.17 -1.84 -16.49
CA ILE A 562 -9.72 -2.78 -17.52
C ILE A 562 -8.21 -2.73 -17.61
N LEU A 563 -7.58 -3.89 -17.37
CA LEU A 563 -6.14 -4.08 -17.39
C LEU A 563 -5.78 -5.05 -18.53
N ILE A 564 -4.86 -4.63 -19.40
CA ILE A 564 -4.40 -5.41 -20.56
C ILE A 564 -2.92 -5.71 -20.39
N ILE A 565 -2.54 -6.99 -20.35
CA ILE A 565 -1.13 -7.37 -20.43
C ILE A 565 -0.72 -7.41 -21.90
N GLN A 566 0.14 -6.48 -22.29
CA GLN A 566 0.78 -6.42 -23.60
C GLN A 566 2.15 -7.10 -23.54
N ASP A 567 2.49 -7.88 -24.55
CA ASP A 567 3.81 -8.53 -24.68
C ASP A 567 4.41 -8.25 -26.05
N LYS A 568 5.27 -7.23 -26.14
CA LYS A 568 5.93 -6.84 -27.39
C LYS A 568 7.30 -7.49 -27.61
N ARG A 569 7.73 -8.41 -26.74
CA ARG A 569 9.09 -8.99 -26.78
C ARG A 569 9.38 -9.76 -28.07
N LEU A 570 8.34 -10.29 -28.71
CA LEU A 570 8.45 -11.06 -29.96
C LEU A 570 8.19 -10.22 -31.21
N THR A 571 7.58 -9.05 -31.08
CA THR A 571 7.14 -8.21 -32.19
C THR A 571 8.02 -6.96 -32.38
N SER A 572 8.78 -6.55 -31.37
CA SER A 572 9.68 -5.39 -31.44
C SER A 572 11.02 -5.68 -30.75
N LEU A 573 12.13 -5.26 -31.37
CA LEU A 573 13.50 -5.41 -30.84
C LEU A 573 13.72 -4.69 -29.50
N ARG A 574 12.97 -3.60 -29.23
CA ARG A 574 12.94 -2.89 -27.94
C ARG A 574 11.69 -3.22 -27.12
N GLY A 575 10.86 -4.17 -27.58
CA GLY A 575 9.57 -4.48 -27.02
C GLY A 575 9.68 -5.06 -25.61
N ARG A 576 9.01 -4.41 -24.65
CA ARG A 576 8.89 -4.90 -23.27
C ARG A 576 7.48 -5.42 -23.02
N LYS A 577 7.35 -6.20 -21.95
CA LYS A 577 6.07 -6.64 -21.44
C LYS A 577 5.56 -5.64 -20.40
N TYR A 578 4.30 -5.27 -20.48
CA TYR A 578 3.72 -4.26 -19.60
C TYR A 578 2.22 -4.49 -19.38
N LEU A 579 1.71 -3.98 -18.27
CA LEU A 579 0.29 -3.93 -17.95
C LEU A 579 -0.24 -2.55 -18.32
N GLN A 580 -1.19 -2.47 -19.23
CA GLN A 580 -1.83 -1.24 -19.66
C GLN A 580 -3.19 -1.11 -18.98
N ILE A 581 -3.43 0.02 -18.30
CA ILE A 581 -4.73 0.39 -17.73
C ILE A 581 -5.45 1.20 -18.81
N VAL A 582 -6.44 0.58 -19.46
CA VAL A 582 -7.24 1.22 -20.54
C VAL A 582 -8.56 1.78 -20.05
N LYS A 583 -8.96 1.44 -18.82
CA LYS A 583 -10.15 2.00 -18.17
C LYS A 583 -9.94 2.05 -16.67
N ASN A 584 -10.33 3.17 -16.07
CA ASN A 584 -10.39 3.41 -14.64
C ASN A 584 -11.56 4.36 -14.39
N ARG A 585 -12.73 3.82 -13.99
CA ARG A 585 -13.95 4.61 -13.79
C ARG A 585 -13.85 5.56 -12.59
N TYR A 586 -12.98 5.27 -11.62
CA TYR A 586 -12.88 6.03 -10.39
C TYR A 586 -12.17 7.38 -10.58
N SER A 587 -10.91 7.38 -11.04
CA SER A 587 -10.15 8.63 -11.25
C SER A 587 -10.05 9.07 -12.71
N GLY A 588 -10.35 8.19 -13.67
CA GLY A 588 -10.11 8.44 -15.10
C GLY A 588 -8.64 8.29 -15.52
N ASP A 589 -7.71 8.11 -14.56
CA ASP A 589 -6.29 7.96 -14.85
C ASP A 589 -6.03 6.66 -15.63
N LEU A 590 -5.40 6.80 -16.78
CA LEU A 590 -4.91 5.71 -17.61
C LEU A 590 -3.38 5.66 -17.55
N GLY A 591 -2.81 4.53 -17.89
CA GLY A 591 -1.35 4.41 -17.91
C GLY A 591 -0.88 3.01 -18.17
N ILE A 592 0.42 2.81 -18.01
CA ILE A 592 1.10 1.53 -18.20
C ILE A 592 1.81 1.15 -16.88
N VAL A 593 2.19 -0.11 -16.69
CA VAL A 593 3.06 -0.58 -15.60
C VAL A 593 4.02 -1.59 -16.21
N PRO A 594 5.35 -1.34 -16.19
CA PRO A 594 6.30 -2.31 -16.73
C PRO A 594 6.25 -3.61 -15.93
N LEU A 595 6.27 -4.75 -16.64
CA LEU A 595 6.23 -6.08 -16.03
C LEU A 595 7.52 -6.84 -16.34
N GLU A 596 8.44 -6.87 -15.38
CA GLU A 596 9.68 -7.63 -15.45
C GLU A 596 9.53 -8.95 -14.70
N PHE A 597 9.70 -10.07 -15.40
CA PHE A 597 9.50 -11.39 -14.80
C PHE A 597 10.78 -11.94 -14.18
N ASP A 598 10.79 -12.15 -12.86
CA ASP A 598 11.87 -12.88 -12.19
C ASP A 598 11.56 -14.39 -12.16
N LYS A 599 12.37 -15.18 -12.88
CA LYS A 599 12.24 -16.64 -12.95
C LYS A 599 12.48 -17.34 -11.62
N ASN A 600 13.29 -16.77 -10.73
CA ASN A 600 13.66 -17.40 -9.46
C ASN A 600 12.54 -17.28 -8.42
N THR A 601 11.77 -16.18 -8.46
CA THR A 601 10.69 -15.90 -7.51
C THR A 601 9.30 -16.11 -8.10
N LEU A 602 9.21 -16.30 -9.42
CA LEU A 602 7.96 -16.37 -10.19
C LEU A 602 7.08 -15.12 -10.03
N SER A 603 7.68 -13.95 -9.85
CA SER A 603 7.00 -12.70 -9.53
C SER A 603 7.26 -11.64 -10.61
N PHE A 604 6.31 -10.71 -10.79
CA PHE A 604 6.52 -9.46 -11.55
C PHE A 604 6.80 -8.26 -10.63
N ALA A 605 6.78 -8.45 -9.31
CA ALA A 605 7.08 -7.40 -8.37
C ALA A 605 8.57 -7.05 -8.42
N GLN A 606 8.87 -5.76 -8.46
CA GLN A 606 10.24 -5.28 -8.39
C GLN A 606 10.87 -5.69 -7.04
N LYS A 607 12.12 -6.17 -7.06
CA LYS A 607 12.85 -6.46 -5.82
C LYS A 607 13.08 -5.15 -5.07
N LYS A 608 12.55 -5.04 -3.85
CA LYS A 608 13.13 -4.12 -2.86
C LYS A 608 14.58 -4.59 -2.64
N LYS A 609 15.58 -3.77 -2.99
CA LYS A 609 16.95 -4.01 -2.47
C LYS A 609 16.82 -4.12 -0.95
N LYS A 610 17.36 -5.20 -0.37
CA LYS A 610 17.34 -5.40 1.08
C LYS A 610 18.08 -4.24 1.74
N VAL A 611 17.31 -3.28 2.25
CA VAL A 611 17.74 -2.28 3.22
C VAL A 611 17.89 -3.05 4.53
N SER A 612 19.09 -3.04 5.11
CA SER A 612 19.31 -3.48 6.48
C SER A 612 18.39 -2.68 7.40
N GLU A 613 17.61 -3.41 8.20
CA GLU A 613 16.67 -2.83 9.16
C GLU A 613 17.41 -1.91 10.13
N GLU A 614 17.14 -0.61 10.08
CA GLU A 614 17.04 0.22 11.28
C GLU A 614 16.16 1.46 11.04
N LYS A 615 15.16 1.58 11.93
CA LYS A 615 14.37 2.73 12.41
C LYS A 615 13.83 3.75 11.39
N GLY A 616 12.51 3.88 11.41
CA GLY A 616 11.76 4.73 10.50
C GLY A 616 11.96 6.22 10.70
N GLU A 617 11.72 6.95 9.63
CA GLU A 617 11.07 8.26 9.62
C GLU A 617 10.61 8.58 8.19
N LYS A 618 9.38 9.10 8.08
CA LYS A 618 8.74 9.90 7.02
C LYS A 618 9.16 9.63 5.56
N GLU A 619 8.20 9.19 4.73
CA GLU A 619 8.33 9.13 3.26
C GLU A 619 8.79 10.49 2.70
N ALA A 620 10.09 10.62 2.44
CA ALA A 620 10.65 11.70 1.65
C ALA A 620 10.44 11.41 0.15
N PRO A 621 10.25 12.44 -0.70
CA PRO A 621 10.08 12.25 -2.14
C PRO A 621 11.27 11.49 -2.74
N SER A 622 10.99 10.40 -3.44
CA SER A 622 12.00 9.58 -4.12
C SER A 622 12.67 10.41 -5.22
N THR A 623 13.88 10.88 -4.97
CA THR A 623 14.67 11.67 -5.92
C THR A 623 15.73 10.77 -6.55
N ASP A 624 15.67 10.59 -7.86
CA ASP A 624 16.72 9.92 -8.65
C ASP A 624 17.69 10.97 -9.20
N LYS A 625 19.00 10.70 -9.13
CA LYS A 625 20.04 11.61 -9.63
C LYS A 625 20.86 10.94 -10.73
N GLU A 626 20.99 11.61 -11.87
CA GLU A 626 21.90 11.21 -12.94
C GLU A 626 23.11 12.15 -12.96
N ILE A 627 24.31 11.57 -12.95
CA ILE A 627 25.58 12.32 -13.04
C ILE A 627 26.38 11.76 -14.20
N ARG A 628 26.76 12.64 -15.12
CA ARG A 628 27.65 12.36 -16.23
C ARG A 628 28.82 13.32 -16.10
N SER A 629 30.04 12.82 -16.11
CA SER A 629 31.22 13.66 -16.26
C SER A 629 32.18 13.01 -17.24
N ASP A 630 32.78 13.85 -18.06
CA ASP A 630 33.72 13.50 -19.13
C ASP A 630 34.76 14.63 -19.24
N HIS A 631 35.81 14.43 -20.03
CA HIS A 631 36.83 15.45 -20.25
C HIS A 631 37.49 15.96 -18.95
N ASN A 632 37.59 15.07 -17.95
CA ASN A 632 38.11 15.40 -16.63
C ASN A 632 39.65 15.42 -16.67
N ILE A 633 40.25 16.59 -16.48
CA ILE A 633 41.71 16.78 -16.45
C ILE A 633 42.26 16.99 -15.02
N ASP A 634 41.39 16.92 -14.02
CA ASP A 634 41.63 17.22 -12.61
C ASP A 634 41.01 16.17 -11.67
N ASP A 635 40.92 16.51 -10.38
CA ASP A 635 40.38 15.62 -9.34
C ASP A 635 38.83 15.48 -9.39
N THR A 636 38.15 15.93 -10.45
CA THR A 636 36.68 15.93 -10.55
C THR A 636 36.06 14.56 -10.28
N ILE A 637 36.61 13.48 -10.85
CA ILE A 637 36.09 12.12 -10.65
C ILE A 637 36.26 11.67 -9.20
N GLU A 638 37.38 12.02 -8.56
CA GLU A 638 37.62 11.74 -7.15
C GLU A 638 36.62 12.49 -6.26
N ILE A 639 36.43 13.79 -6.52
CA ILE A 639 35.47 14.66 -5.84
C ILE A 639 34.04 14.10 -5.97
N LEU A 640 33.63 13.74 -7.18
CA LEU A 640 32.30 13.19 -7.43
C LEU A 640 32.09 11.85 -6.71
N ARG A 641 33.08 10.94 -6.73
CA ARG A 641 32.99 9.66 -6.01
C ARG A 641 32.87 9.89 -4.50
N LEU A 642 33.71 10.77 -3.93
CA LEU A 642 33.67 11.09 -2.51
C LEU A 642 32.32 11.70 -2.09
N TRP A 643 31.76 12.59 -2.92
CA TRP A 643 30.43 13.15 -2.70
C TRP A 643 29.33 12.10 -2.80
N ILE A 644 29.39 11.22 -3.81
CA ILE A 644 28.42 10.11 -3.99
C ILE A 644 28.43 9.20 -2.77
N ASP A 645 29.60 8.81 -2.27
CA ASP A 645 29.72 7.91 -1.13
C ASP A 645 29.06 8.47 0.15
N ASP A 646 29.09 9.80 0.37
CA ASP A 646 28.42 10.45 1.51
C ASP A 646 26.90 10.57 1.35
N VAL A 647 26.42 10.76 0.12
CA VAL A 647 25.02 11.14 -0.13
C VAL A 647 24.19 10.03 -0.76
N HIS A 648 24.77 8.90 -1.18
CA HIS A 648 24.07 7.86 -1.93
C HIS A 648 22.80 7.39 -1.21
N GLU A 649 22.81 7.29 0.12
CA GLU A 649 21.64 6.89 0.92
C GLU A 649 20.50 7.93 0.93
N LYS A 650 20.79 9.20 0.60
CA LYS A 650 19.80 10.30 0.57
C LYS A 650 19.00 10.32 -0.74
N TYR A 651 19.41 9.57 -1.77
CA TYR A 651 18.75 9.50 -3.07
C TYR A 651 18.13 8.11 -3.31
N HIS A 652 17.05 8.05 -4.11
CA HIS A 652 16.40 6.78 -4.45
C HIS A 652 17.31 5.90 -5.32
N SER A 653 17.97 6.52 -6.30
CA SER A 653 19.07 5.94 -7.06
C SER A 653 20.00 7.03 -7.57
N ILE A 654 21.28 6.69 -7.72
CA ILE A 654 22.27 7.53 -8.39
C ILE A 654 22.82 6.75 -9.59
N SER A 655 22.67 7.30 -10.78
CA SER A 655 23.19 6.75 -12.03
C SER A 655 24.43 7.54 -12.46
N THR A 656 25.59 6.91 -12.50
CA THR A 656 26.86 7.57 -12.82
C THR A 656 27.52 6.99 -14.06
N LYS A 657 28.07 7.84 -14.91
CA LYS A 657 28.99 7.45 -15.98
C LYS A 657 30.11 8.49 -16.02
N PHE A 658 31.32 8.03 -15.72
CA PHE A 658 32.54 8.84 -15.80
C PHE A 658 33.37 8.34 -16.95
N VAL A 659 33.81 9.25 -17.82
CA VAL A 659 34.64 8.94 -18.98
C VAL A 659 35.96 9.71 -18.83
N ASP A 660 37.08 9.00 -18.98
CA ASP A 660 38.44 9.54 -18.83
C ASP A 660 39.01 10.03 -20.17
N ASP A 661 38.17 10.58 -21.04
CA ASP A 661 38.61 11.27 -22.25
C ASP A 661 39.13 12.68 -21.87
N THR A 662 39.94 13.32 -22.71
CA THR A 662 40.65 14.58 -22.35
C THR A 662 40.34 15.77 -23.25
N SER A 663 39.96 15.56 -24.51
CA SER A 663 39.47 16.59 -25.44
C SER A 663 38.76 15.97 -26.65
N PHE A 664 38.05 16.78 -27.44
CA PHE A 664 37.62 16.40 -28.79
C PHE A 664 38.69 16.75 -29.85
N ASP A 665 38.73 15.98 -30.94
CA ASP A 665 39.74 16.15 -32.00
C ASP A 665 39.66 17.50 -32.74
N ASP A 666 38.50 18.16 -32.70
CA ASP A 666 38.20 19.43 -33.35
C ASP A 666 38.23 20.64 -32.39
N GLU A 667 38.73 20.45 -31.17
CA GLU A 667 38.91 21.52 -30.20
C GLU A 667 40.26 22.25 -30.37
N GLU A 668 40.25 23.57 -30.14
CA GLU A 668 41.45 24.43 -30.22
C GLU A 668 41.88 24.93 -28.83
N GLY A 669 41.03 24.74 -27.82
CA GLY A 669 41.23 25.19 -26.44
C GLY A 669 40.08 24.75 -25.54
N VAL A 670 40.24 24.93 -24.22
CA VAL A 670 39.28 24.46 -23.19
C VAL A 670 37.90 25.11 -23.29
N ALA A 671 37.83 26.35 -23.77
CA ALA A 671 36.61 27.12 -23.98
C ALA A 671 36.04 26.98 -25.42
N HIS A 672 36.70 26.24 -26.32
CA HIS A 672 36.22 26.07 -27.68
C HIS A 672 34.98 25.15 -27.73
N TRP A 673 33.86 25.68 -28.20
CA TRP A 673 32.63 24.92 -28.46
C TRP A 673 32.59 24.37 -29.89
N SER A 674 33.31 23.27 -30.10
CA SER A 674 33.39 22.61 -31.40
C SER A 674 32.06 21.90 -31.78
N PRO A 675 31.82 21.62 -33.08
CA PRO A 675 30.67 20.82 -33.50
C PRO A 675 30.57 19.44 -32.84
N MET A 676 31.70 18.77 -32.56
CA MET A 676 31.68 17.50 -31.82
C MET A 676 31.24 17.70 -30.37
N ARG A 677 31.72 18.75 -29.69
CA ARG A 677 31.33 19.08 -28.32
C ARG A 677 29.84 19.39 -28.19
N PHE A 678 29.28 20.17 -29.13
CA PHE A 678 27.83 20.43 -29.17
C PHE A 678 27.03 19.13 -29.34
N ASN A 679 27.43 18.26 -30.28
CA ASN A 679 26.76 16.98 -30.51
C ASN A 679 26.79 16.08 -29.27
N HIS A 680 27.93 16.04 -28.59
CA HIS A 680 28.09 15.26 -27.38
C HIS A 680 27.17 15.77 -26.26
N THR A 681 27.15 17.09 -26.02
CA THR A 681 26.27 17.72 -25.02
C THR A 681 24.79 17.50 -25.34
N ILE A 682 24.38 17.66 -26.60
CA ILE A 682 23.03 17.34 -27.09
C ILE A 682 22.68 15.88 -26.77
N SER A 683 23.59 14.93 -27.07
CA SER A 683 23.36 13.51 -26.81
C SER A 683 23.19 13.21 -25.32
N LEU A 684 23.97 13.86 -24.45
CA LEU A 684 23.86 13.69 -23.01
C LEU A 684 22.53 14.24 -22.47
N ARG A 685 22.16 15.46 -22.88
CA ARG A 685 20.90 16.09 -22.45
C ARG A 685 19.67 15.35 -22.95
N GLU A 686 19.68 14.88 -24.20
CA GLU A 686 18.60 14.05 -24.74
C GLU A 686 18.52 12.70 -24.02
N SER A 687 19.65 12.03 -23.79
CA SER A 687 19.69 10.77 -23.04
C SER A 687 19.13 10.94 -21.62
N ALA A 688 19.43 12.05 -20.94
CA ALA A 688 18.89 12.33 -19.62
C ALA A 688 17.37 12.58 -19.67
N LEU A 689 16.88 13.28 -20.69
CA LEU A 689 15.45 13.52 -20.90
C LEU A 689 14.69 12.22 -21.20
N GLU A 690 15.24 11.36 -22.07
CA GLU A 690 14.71 10.04 -22.35
C GLU A 690 14.76 9.12 -21.13
N TYR A 691 15.83 9.17 -20.34
CA TYR A 691 15.97 8.41 -19.11
C TYR A 691 14.90 8.82 -18.09
N ALA A 692 14.73 10.12 -17.84
CA ALA A 692 13.71 10.66 -16.95
C ALA A 692 12.29 10.23 -17.39
N ARG A 693 12.00 10.27 -18.70
CA ARG A 693 10.76 9.75 -19.28
C ARG A 693 10.63 8.23 -19.12
N THR A 694 11.73 7.47 -19.19
CA THR A 694 11.73 6.01 -19.07
C THR A 694 11.47 5.54 -17.64
N ILE A 695 11.98 6.27 -16.64
CA ILE A 695 11.73 6.00 -15.22
C ILE A 695 10.43 6.63 -14.70
N TRP A 696 9.75 7.42 -15.54
CA TRP A 696 8.48 8.09 -15.25
C TRP A 696 8.60 9.11 -14.13
N ALA A 697 9.71 9.85 -14.13
CA ALA A 697 9.91 10.96 -13.22
C ALA A 697 8.80 11.99 -13.41
N ASP A 698 8.25 12.51 -12.31
CA ASP A 698 7.23 13.55 -12.36
C ASP A 698 7.83 14.89 -12.83
N TYR A 699 9.09 15.13 -12.49
CA TYR A 699 9.85 16.31 -12.86
C TYR A 699 11.30 15.93 -13.19
N MET A 700 11.93 16.71 -14.07
CA MET A 700 13.36 16.65 -14.35
C MET A 700 13.95 18.04 -14.12
N LEU A 701 14.91 18.14 -13.19
CA LEU A 701 15.69 19.36 -12.97
C LEU A 701 17.09 19.15 -13.55
N THR A 702 17.45 19.91 -14.58
CA THR A 702 18.82 19.99 -15.08
C THR A 702 19.54 21.15 -14.40
N ILE A 703 20.81 20.94 -14.04
CA ILE A 703 21.67 21.95 -13.42
C ILE A 703 23.07 21.79 -14.02
N ASP A 704 23.59 22.85 -14.60
CA ASP A 704 24.98 22.91 -15.10
C ASP A 704 25.96 23.09 -13.93
N ALA A 705 27.23 22.71 -14.13
CA ALA A 705 28.23 22.66 -13.05
C ALA A 705 28.64 24.05 -12.52
N ASP A 706 28.41 25.09 -13.31
CA ASP A 706 28.70 26.51 -13.04
C ASP A 706 27.54 27.26 -12.34
N VAL A 707 26.50 26.52 -11.92
CA VAL A 707 25.33 27.06 -11.21
C VAL A 707 25.43 26.85 -9.70
N PHE A 708 25.27 27.94 -8.95
CA PHE A 708 25.28 27.98 -7.49
C PHE A 708 23.90 28.29 -6.93
N LEU A 709 23.11 27.27 -6.62
CA LEU A 709 21.82 27.45 -5.94
C LEU A 709 22.03 27.76 -4.45
N THR A 710 21.70 28.98 -4.04
CA THR A 710 21.84 29.44 -2.64
C THR A 710 20.53 29.32 -1.87
N ASN A 711 19.39 29.22 -2.56
CA ASN A 711 18.08 29.06 -1.92
C ASN A 711 17.69 27.58 -1.79
N PRO A 712 17.58 27.05 -0.56
CA PRO A 712 17.27 25.63 -0.33
C PRO A 712 15.85 25.24 -0.77
N ASN A 713 14.94 26.21 -0.93
CA ASN A 713 13.56 25.97 -1.35
C ASN A 713 13.36 26.01 -2.87
N THR A 714 14.42 26.20 -3.66
CA THR A 714 14.35 26.40 -5.12
C THR A 714 13.47 25.36 -5.81
N LEU A 715 13.73 24.07 -5.60
CA LEU A 715 12.97 23.00 -6.24
C LEU A 715 11.48 23.03 -5.85
N ALA A 716 11.17 23.20 -4.56
CA ALA A 716 9.79 23.27 -4.08
C ALA A 716 9.03 24.47 -4.67
N ILE A 717 9.70 25.63 -4.75
CA ILE A 717 9.14 26.85 -5.34
C ILE A 717 8.85 26.63 -6.83
N LEU A 718 9.79 26.11 -7.60
CA LEU A 718 9.62 25.86 -9.03
C LEU A 718 8.50 24.84 -9.31
N VAL A 719 8.45 23.74 -8.55
CA VAL A 719 7.36 22.75 -8.61
C VAL A 719 6.00 23.40 -8.33
N SER A 720 5.92 24.30 -7.35
CA SER A 720 4.67 24.99 -6.99
C SER A 720 4.13 25.90 -8.12
N LYS A 721 4.98 26.35 -9.06
CA LYS A 721 4.54 27.16 -10.20
C LYS A 721 3.68 26.39 -11.20
N ASN A 722 3.74 25.06 -11.18
CA ASN A 722 2.97 24.16 -12.06
C ASN A 722 3.04 24.52 -13.57
N ARG A 723 4.20 25.01 -14.02
CA ARG A 723 4.50 25.28 -15.43
C ARG A 723 5.08 24.03 -16.10
N THR A 724 5.06 24.00 -17.44
CA THR A 724 5.63 22.86 -18.21
C THR A 724 7.15 22.93 -18.20
N VAL A 725 7.72 24.11 -18.45
CA VAL A 725 9.15 24.38 -18.30
C VAL A 725 9.30 25.67 -17.49
N VAL A 726 10.12 25.63 -16.45
CA VAL A 726 10.39 26.77 -15.58
C VAL A 726 11.84 26.78 -15.12
N SER A 727 12.43 27.96 -15.03
CA SER A 727 13.79 28.17 -14.56
C SER A 727 13.80 29.23 -13.45
N PRO A 728 14.63 29.06 -12.40
CA PRO A 728 14.93 30.13 -11.47
C PRO A 728 15.89 31.13 -12.11
N MET A 729 15.65 32.42 -11.93
CA MET A 729 16.58 33.46 -12.39
C MET A 729 17.83 33.48 -11.52
N LEU A 730 18.98 33.26 -12.16
CA LEU A 730 20.30 33.25 -11.55
C LEU A 730 21.02 34.57 -11.81
N ASN A 731 21.67 35.11 -10.77
CA ASN A 731 22.47 36.32 -10.86
C ASN A 731 23.90 35.98 -11.32
N SER A 732 24.57 36.88 -12.02
CA SER A 732 25.99 36.74 -12.35
C SER A 732 26.72 38.05 -12.10
N VAL A 733 28.02 38.09 -12.42
CA VAL A 733 28.76 39.34 -12.45
C VAL A 733 28.31 40.16 -13.67
N GLY A 734 27.68 41.30 -13.42
CA GLY A 734 27.19 42.20 -14.46
C GLY A 734 25.77 41.89 -14.95
N LEU A 735 25.55 42.00 -16.27
CA LEU A 735 24.21 41.95 -16.88
C LEU A 735 23.87 40.58 -17.49
N TYR A 736 24.68 39.55 -17.27
CA TYR A 736 24.44 38.20 -17.76
C TYR A 736 23.52 37.42 -16.80
N SER A 737 22.69 36.52 -17.34
CA SER A 737 21.80 35.65 -16.58
C SER A 737 21.35 34.48 -17.44
N ASN A 738 20.72 33.48 -16.83
CA ASN A 738 20.36 32.22 -17.47
C ASN A 738 19.10 32.27 -18.35
N PHE A 739 18.80 33.43 -18.93
CA PHE A 739 17.65 33.66 -19.81
C PHE A 739 17.89 34.79 -20.81
N TRP A 740 17.16 34.77 -21.92
CA TRP A 740 17.11 35.87 -22.88
C TRP A 740 15.69 36.43 -22.93
N HIS A 741 15.52 37.74 -22.86
CA HIS A 741 14.19 38.36 -22.98
C HIS A 741 13.77 38.60 -24.44
N GLY A 742 14.74 38.77 -25.35
CA GLY A 742 14.51 38.89 -26.79
C GLY A 742 15.44 37.98 -27.57
N MET A 743 15.05 37.69 -28.82
CA MET A 743 15.84 36.89 -29.74
C MET A 743 15.74 37.47 -31.15
N THR A 744 16.86 37.50 -31.88
CA THR A 744 16.97 37.97 -33.27
C THR A 744 16.37 36.96 -34.25
N GLU A 745 16.22 37.36 -35.53
CA GLU A 745 15.78 36.47 -36.61
C GLU A 745 16.71 35.26 -36.81
N ASN A 746 17.99 35.40 -36.44
CA ASN A 746 18.98 34.32 -36.49
C ASN A 746 19.09 33.52 -35.18
N TYR A 747 18.11 33.64 -34.28
CA TYR A 747 18.03 32.89 -33.02
C TYR A 747 19.08 33.23 -31.95
N TYR A 748 19.72 34.40 -32.02
CA TYR A 748 20.68 34.88 -31.01
C TYR A 748 20.09 35.97 -30.11
N TYR A 749 20.72 36.22 -28.96
CA TYR A 749 20.32 37.22 -27.97
C TYR A 749 19.96 38.58 -28.58
N LEU A 750 18.83 39.15 -28.14
CA LEU A 750 18.43 40.53 -28.41
C LEU A 750 18.13 41.24 -27.08
N ARG A 751 18.84 42.34 -26.82
CA ARG A 751 18.55 43.22 -25.68
C ARG A 751 17.21 43.91 -25.89
N THR A 752 16.38 43.93 -24.85
CA THR A 752 15.06 44.58 -24.85
C THR A 752 14.90 45.42 -23.58
N ASP A 753 14.02 46.41 -23.62
CA ASP A 753 13.81 47.36 -22.51
C ASP A 753 13.33 46.66 -21.22
N ASP A 754 12.66 45.51 -21.35
CA ASP A 754 12.15 44.71 -20.24
C ASP A 754 13.21 43.78 -19.60
N TYR A 755 14.39 43.60 -20.22
CA TYR A 755 15.42 42.70 -19.70
C TYR A 755 15.97 43.17 -18.35
N GLU A 756 16.36 44.44 -18.24
CA GLU A 756 16.94 45.00 -17.00
C GLU A 756 15.95 45.03 -15.84
N PRO A 757 14.69 45.48 -16.01
CA PRO A 757 13.70 45.43 -14.95
C PRO A 757 13.44 44.01 -14.41
N VAL A 758 13.50 42.99 -15.26
CA VAL A 758 13.39 41.58 -14.84
C VAL A 758 14.66 41.14 -14.11
N LEU A 759 15.85 41.41 -14.66
CA LEU A 759 17.13 41.03 -14.06
C LEU A 759 17.35 41.67 -12.68
N ASN A 760 17.09 42.97 -12.56
CA ASN A 760 17.24 43.75 -11.33
C ASN A 760 16.09 43.51 -10.33
N ARG A 761 15.14 42.63 -10.66
CA ARG A 761 13.95 42.31 -9.86
C ARG A 761 13.08 43.53 -9.52
N GLU A 762 13.08 44.53 -10.40
CA GLU A 762 12.13 45.66 -10.34
C GLU A 762 10.71 45.16 -10.62
N ASN A 763 10.59 44.29 -11.64
CA ASN A 763 9.38 43.54 -11.94
C ASN A 763 9.51 42.11 -11.40
N LYS A 764 8.80 41.77 -10.32
CA LYS A 764 8.86 40.43 -9.71
C LYS A 764 7.74 39.52 -10.22
N GLY A 765 8.07 38.30 -10.61
CA GLY A 765 7.10 37.31 -11.08
C GLY A 765 7.75 36.16 -11.84
N CYS A 766 6.93 35.49 -12.65
CA CYS A 766 7.41 34.52 -13.63
C CYS A 766 7.03 35.01 -15.03
N PHE A 767 8.03 35.17 -15.89
CA PHE A 767 7.91 35.79 -17.20
C PHE A 767 8.10 34.76 -18.29
N VAL A 768 7.32 34.86 -19.37
CA VAL A 768 7.52 34.04 -20.56
C VAL A 768 8.64 34.67 -21.37
N VAL A 769 9.67 33.87 -21.67
CA VAL A 769 10.87 34.34 -22.35
C VAL A 769 11.21 33.40 -23.51
N PRO A 770 11.88 33.88 -24.57
CA PRO A 770 12.24 33.04 -25.72
C PRO A 770 13.26 31.96 -25.38
N MET A 771 14.10 32.13 -24.35
CA MET A 771 15.13 31.16 -24.00
C MET A 771 15.45 31.18 -22.50
N ILE A 772 15.64 29.99 -21.92
CA ILE A 772 16.17 29.75 -20.56
C ILE A 772 17.20 28.63 -20.63
N HIS A 773 18.22 28.65 -19.77
CA HIS A 773 19.25 27.63 -19.73
C HIS A 773 19.84 27.41 -18.33
N SER A 774 20.79 26.49 -18.23
CA SER A 774 21.63 26.12 -17.08
C SER A 774 20.97 25.62 -15.80
N CYS A 775 19.74 26.04 -15.48
CA CYS A 775 18.94 25.45 -14.42
C CYS A 775 17.48 25.37 -14.89
N VAL A 776 17.03 24.20 -15.34
CA VAL A 776 15.72 24.07 -15.98
C VAL A 776 14.93 22.93 -15.35
N LEU A 777 13.76 23.26 -14.81
CA LEU A 777 12.78 22.29 -14.32
C LEU A 777 11.73 22.01 -15.40
N ILE A 778 11.65 20.75 -15.82
CA ILE A 778 10.65 20.25 -16.76
C ILE A 778 9.63 19.42 -15.99
N ASN A 779 8.34 19.73 -16.17
CA ASN A 779 7.23 18.97 -15.61
C ASN A 779 6.79 17.89 -16.60
N LEU A 780 7.31 16.68 -16.39
CA LEU A 780 7.11 15.53 -17.26
C LEU A 780 5.70 14.91 -17.13
N ARG A 781 4.89 15.36 -16.17
CA ARG A 781 3.49 14.94 -16.04
C ARG A 781 2.56 15.54 -17.10
N LYS A 782 3.05 16.53 -17.85
CA LYS A 782 2.29 17.24 -18.87
C LYS A 782 2.60 16.68 -20.26
N THR A 783 1.57 16.36 -21.04
CA THR A 783 1.72 15.75 -22.37
C THR A 783 2.50 16.60 -23.35
N GLU A 784 2.47 17.93 -23.19
CA GLU A 784 3.22 18.86 -24.03
C GLU A 784 4.73 18.70 -23.83
N SER A 785 5.17 18.19 -22.67
CA SER A 785 6.58 17.93 -22.39
C SER A 785 7.16 16.79 -23.24
N ASP A 786 6.34 15.91 -23.81
CA ASP A 786 6.78 14.81 -24.69
C ASP A 786 7.33 15.30 -26.03
N GLN A 787 6.99 16.53 -26.41
CA GLN A 787 7.47 17.15 -27.66
C GLN A 787 8.81 17.89 -27.50
N LEU A 788 9.29 18.03 -26.26
CA LEU A 788 10.57 18.67 -25.97
C LEU A 788 11.73 17.75 -26.36
N THR A 789 12.75 18.31 -26.99
CA THR A 789 13.96 17.57 -27.41
C THR A 789 15.14 18.52 -27.52
N TYR A 790 16.34 18.01 -27.25
CA TYR A 790 17.61 18.69 -27.49
C TYR A 790 18.18 18.39 -28.88
N VAL A 791 17.56 17.47 -29.64
CA VAL A 791 18.05 16.99 -30.93
C VAL A 791 17.40 17.80 -32.08
N PRO A 792 18.18 18.56 -32.87
CA PRO A 792 17.65 19.38 -33.96
C PRO A 792 16.79 18.61 -34.96
N GLU A 793 17.21 17.38 -35.29
CA GLU A 793 16.56 16.50 -36.26
C GLU A 793 15.15 16.08 -35.82
N ASN A 794 14.86 16.12 -34.51
CA ASN A 794 13.55 15.79 -33.95
C ASN A 794 12.59 17.00 -33.96
N VAL A 795 13.09 18.22 -34.22
CA VAL A 795 12.29 19.44 -34.25
C VAL A 795 11.72 19.68 -35.65
N ARG A 796 10.41 19.91 -35.75
CA ARG A 796 9.74 20.14 -37.04
C ARG A 796 10.25 21.41 -37.71
N ASN A 797 10.64 21.30 -38.98
CA ASN A 797 11.15 22.41 -39.80
C ASN A 797 12.27 23.19 -39.09
N TYR A 798 13.25 22.50 -38.53
CA TYR A 798 14.35 23.14 -37.80
C TYR A 798 15.23 24.00 -38.72
N ASP A 799 15.44 25.25 -38.31
CA ASP A 799 16.15 26.31 -39.02
C ASP A 799 17.18 27.04 -38.12
N GLY A 800 17.37 26.54 -36.89
CA GLY A 800 18.33 27.08 -35.94
C GLY A 800 19.76 26.53 -36.08
N PRO A 801 20.71 27.07 -35.31
CA PRO A 801 22.07 26.54 -35.19
C PRO A 801 22.11 25.26 -34.35
N ARG A 802 23.08 24.37 -34.59
CA ARG A 802 23.22 23.11 -33.85
C ARG A 802 23.80 23.34 -32.45
N ASP A 803 22.93 23.77 -31.55
CA ASP A 803 23.21 24.17 -30.16
C ASP A 803 22.11 23.60 -29.26
N ASP A 804 22.46 23.00 -28.13
CA ASP A 804 21.49 22.31 -27.25
C ASP A 804 20.49 23.27 -26.61
N ILE A 805 20.92 24.48 -26.25
CA ILE A 805 20.10 25.50 -25.59
C ILE A 805 19.10 26.09 -26.59
N ILE A 806 19.58 26.52 -27.76
CA ILE A 806 18.74 27.09 -28.82
C ILE A 806 17.80 26.02 -29.37
N THR A 807 18.28 24.78 -29.55
CA THR A 807 17.44 23.67 -30.01
C THR A 807 16.31 23.38 -29.04
N PHE A 808 16.59 23.32 -27.74
CA PHE A 808 15.56 23.10 -26.73
C PHE A 808 14.53 24.24 -26.70
N ALA A 809 14.99 25.48 -26.83
CA ALA A 809 14.10 26.64 -26.87
C ALA A 809 13.19 26.65 -28.10
N LEU A 810 13.74 26.34 -29.28
CA LEU A 810 12.98 26.22 -30.53
C LEU A 810 12.03 25.02 -30.50
N SER A 811 12.44 23.90 -29.91
CA SER A 811 11.58 22.74 -29.66
C SER A 811 10.37 23.15 -28.82
N ALA A 812 10.58 23.83 -27.69
CA ALA A 812 9.50 24.30 -26.83
C ALA A 812 8.55 25.26 -27.56
N ASN A 813 9.08 26.26 -28.25
CA ASN A 813 8.28 27.25 -28.96
C ASN A 813 7.45 26.62 -30.10
N LYS A 814 8.06 25.78 -30.94
CA LYS A 814 7.35 25.07 -32.03
C LYS A 814 6.31 24.08 -31.53
N SER A 815 6.44 23.61 -30.28
CA SER A 815 5.48 22.74 -29.61
C SER A 815 4.44 23.48 -28.77
N GLY A 816 4.42 24.81 -28.78
CA GLY A 816 3.48 25.63 -28.01
C GLY A 816 3.74 25.63 -26.50
N VAL A 817 4.95 25.28 -26.07
CA VAL A 817 5.38 25.24 -24.68
C VAL A 817 6.11 26.53 -24.33
N ASN A 818 5.54 27.30 -23.40
CA ASN A 818 6.18 28.51 -22.90
C ASN A 818 7.36 28.17 -21.96
N LEU A 819 8.51 28.80 -22.19
CA LEU A 819 9.62 28.83 -21.25
C LEU A 819 9.40 29.96 -20.25
N ASN A 820 9.51 29.66 -18.95
CA ASN A 820 9.20 30.62 -17.90
C ASN A 820 10.42 30.86 -17.01
N ILE A 821 10.84 32.12 -16.85
CA ILE A 821 11.87 32.53 -15.89
C ILE A 821 11.22 33.16 -14.67
N CYS A 822 11.57 32.71 -13.46
CA CYS A 822 11.02 33.23 -12.21
C CYS A 822 12.08 33.98 -11.40
N ASN A 823 11.78 35.22 -10.99
CA ASN A 823 12.70 36.08 -10.24
C ASN A 823 12.12 36.56 -8.89
N ASP A 824 11.02 35.95 -8.44
CA ASP A 824 10.29 36.31 -7.23
C ASP A 824 11.10 36.06 -5.94
N HIS A 825 12.14 35.24 -6.03
CA HIS A 825 13.13 35.02 -4.98
C HIS A 825 14.56 35.18 -5.52
N GLY A 826 15.51 35.43 -4.61
CA GLY A 826 16.92 35.17 -4.89
C GLY A 826 17.13 33.66 -4.89
N PHE A 827 17.37 33.06 -6.05
CA PHE A 827 17.50 31.60 -6.18
C PHE A 827 18.96 31.13 -6.15
N GLY A 828 19.86 31.91 -6.74
CA GLY A 828 21.26 31.53 -6.86
C GLY A 828 22.02 32.39 -7.85
N TYR A 829 23.20 31.88 -8.20
CA TYR A 829 24.18 32.55 -9.04
C TYR A 829 24.67 31.62 -10.17
N ILE A 830 25.25 32.19 -11.22
CA ILE A 830 25.86 31.48 -12.35
C ILE A 830 27.14 32.20 -12.80
N MET A 831 28.14 31.46 -13.26
CA MET A 831 29.32 32.05 -13.88
C MET A 831 29.00 32.64 -15.26
N VAL A 832 29.80 33.61 -15.70
CA VAL A 832 29.73 34.13 -17.06
C VAL A 832 30.51 33.16 -17.97
N PRO A 833 29.94 32.71 -19.10
CA PRO A 833 30.61 31.77 -19.99
C PRO A 833 31.89 32.36 -20.57
N MET A 834 32.91 31.52 -20.71
CA MET A 834 34.19 31.85 -21.32
C MET A 834 34.05 32.14 -22.83
N GLU A 835 34.87 33.05 -23.35
CA GLU A 835 35.13 33.20 -24.78
C GLU A 835 36.10 32.11 -25.26
N GLN A 836 36.09 31.83 -26.58
CA GLN A 836 36.87 30.73 -27.17
C GLN A 836 38.37 30.74 -26.85
N ASN A 837 38.95 31.93 -26.65
CA ASN A 837 40.38 32.13 -26.39
C ASN A 837 40.72 32.30 -24.90
N ASP A 838 39.72 32.23 -24.02
CA ASP A 838 39.95 32.36 -22.58
C ASP A 838 40.63 31.09 -22.03
N ASP A 839 41.42 31.28 -20.98
CA ASP A 839 42.10 30.22 -20.25
C ASP A 839 41.44 29.94 -18.89
N LEU A 840 41.88 28.86 -18.25
CA LEU A 840 41.36 28.46 -16.94
C LEU A 840 41.70 29.47 -15.83
N GLU A 841 42.75 30.27 -16.00
CA GLU A 841 43.13 31.31 -15.05
C GLU A 841 42.09 32.44 -15.06
N TYR A 842 41.62 32.84 -16.24
CA TYR A 842 40.52 33.77 -16.37
C TYR A 842 39.21 33.22 -15.76
N ASP A 843 38.89 31.94 -15.97
CA ASP A 843 37.71 31.32 -15.36
C ASP A 843 37.79 31.31 -13.82
N TYR A 844 38.98 31.04 -13.26
CA TYR A 844 39.24 31.12 -11.82
C TYR A 844 39.05 32.55 -11.28
N GLN A 845 39.49 33.57 -12.03
CA GLN A 845 39.24 34.97 -11.69
C GLN A 845 37.74 35.30 -11.73
N GLN A 846 36.99 34.77 -12.70
CA GLN A 846 35.54 34.94 -12.78
C GLN A 846 34.80 34.30 -11.61
N LEU A 847 35.22 33.11 -11.17
CA LEU A 847 34.71 32.50 -9.95
C LEU A 847 34.99 33.37 -8.71
N THR A 848 36.19 33.94 -8.61
CA THR A 848 36.57 34.86 -7.53
C THR A 848 35.68 36.11 -7.54
N ASN A 849 35.46 36.72 -8.72
CA ASN A 849 34.56 37.85 -8.90
C ASN A 849 33.13 37.52 -8.47
N LEU A 850 32.63 36.34 -8.85
CA LEU A 850 31.29 35.89 -8.47
C LEU A 850 31.17 35.71 -6.95
N LYS A 851 32.16 35.10 -6.29
CA LYS A 851 32.16 34.97 -4.82
C LYS A 851 32.13 36.33 -4.14
N LEU A 852 32.87 37.32 -4.66
CA LEU A 852 32.82 38.68 -4.14
C LEU A 852 31.44 39.32 -4.33
N GLU A 853 30.80 39.10 -5.48
CA GLU A 853 29.43 39.57 -5.74
C GLU A 853 28.41 38.95 -4.76
N VAL A 854 28.55 37.65 -4.45
CA VAL A 854 27.74 36.97 -3.44
C VAL A 854 27.89 37.65 -2.06
N LEU A 855 29.13 38.01 -1.68
CA LEU A 855 29.45 38.64 -0.39
C LEU A 855 28.94 40.07 -0.22
N VAL A 856 28.43 40.71 -1.28
CA VAL A 856 27.80 42.04 -1.18
C VAL A 856 26.57 41.96 -0.27
N GLU A 857 25.69 41.00 -0.54
CA GLU A 857 24.38 40.87 0.12
C GLU A 857 24.21 39.58 0.93
N ASN A 858 25.00 38.54 0.68
CA ASN A 858 24.82 37.21 1.26
C ASN A 858 26.05 36.73 2.06
N GLU A 859 25.89 35.61 2.76
CA GLU A 859 27.01 34.89 3.35
C GLU A 859 27.87 34.22 2.26
N PRO A 860 29.14 33.87 2.55
CA PRO A 860 29.98 33.14 1.61
C PRO A 860 29.29 31.87 1.11
N LEU A 861 29.59 31.48 -0.14
CA LEU A 861 29.09 30.22 -0.71
C LEU A 861 29.46 29.05 0.20
N PHE A 862 28.46 28.22 0.50
CA PHE A 862 28.64 27.09 1.40
C PHE A 862 29.54 26.02 0.78
N VAL A 863 30.64 25.71 1.46
CA VAL A 863 31.53 24.59 1.13
C VAL A 863 31.24 23.45 2.09
N ASN A 864 30.94 22.27 1.55
CA ASN A 864 30.76 21.07 2.37
C ASN A 864 32.08 20.69 3.06
N GLU A 865 32.06 20.41 4.37
CA GLU A 865 33.26 20.04 5.14
C GLU A 865 34.03 18.86 4.55
N LEU A 866 33.34 17.89 3.92
CA LEU A 866 33.97 16.75 3.25
C LEU A 866 34.77 17.14 2.00
N LEU A 867 34.38 18.23 1.34
CA LEU A 867 35.04 18.74 0.12
C LEU A 867 36.03 19.88 0.39
N LYS A 868 36.09 20.39 1.62
CA LYS A 868 36.93 21.52 2.02
C LYS A 868 38.41 21.35 1.72
N ARG A 869 38.91 20.10 1.66
CA ARG A 869 40.30 19.79 1.31
C ARG A 869 40.67 20.10 -0.15
N TYR A 870 39.68 20.16 -1.04
CA TYR A 870 39.86 20.52 -2.45
C TYR A 870 39.71 22.02 -2.70
N THR A 871 39.37 22.78 -1.65
CA THR A 871 39.31 24.24 -1.71
C THR A 871 40.54 24.83 -1.03
N SER A 872 41.17 25.80 -1.67
CA SER A 872 42.24 26.60 -1.08
C SER A 872 41.93 28.07 -1.26
N LEU A 873 42.32 28.87 -0.26
CA LEU A 873 42.35 30.32 -0.37
C LEU A 873 43.74 30.73 -0.87
N PRO A 874 43.84 31.82 -1.65
CA PRO A 874 45.12 32.36 -2.06
C PRO A 874 45.97 32.76 -0.85
N GLU A 875 47.30 32.73 -1.02
CA GLU A 875 48.21 33.25 0.01
C GLU A 875 47.97 34.74 0.23
N LYS A 876 48.00 35.16 1.49
CA LYS A 876 47.78 36.56 1.82
C LYS A 876 49.02 37.39 1.52
N ASP A 877 48.85 38.44 0.73
CA ASP A 877 49.87 39.43 0.46
C ASP A 877 49.39 40.87 0.72
N THR A 878 50.30 41.83 0.63
CA THR A 878 49.98 43.25 0.80
C THR A 878 49.91 44.00 -0.53
N LEU A 879 49.84 43.31 -1.68
CA LEU A 879 49.92 43.87 -3.04
C LEU A 879 51.08 44.88 -3.24
N GLY A 880 52.20 44.66 -2.54
CA GLY A 880 53.37 45.53 -2.59
C GLY A 880 53.32 46.78 -1.69
N PHE A 881 52.28 46.94 -0.87
CA PHE A 881 52.20 47.98 0.17
C PHE A 881 52.86 47.54 1.48
N ASP A 882 53.29 48.48 2.33
CA ASP A 882 53.84 48.15 3.66
C ASP A 882 52.78 47.52 4.58
N LYS A 883 51.52 48.01 4.50
CA LYS A 883 50.39 47.53 5.29
C LYS A 883 49.06 47.99 4.70
N ILE A 884 48.06 47.11 4.69
CA ILE A 884 46.69 47.44 4.29
C ILE A 884 45.81 47.54 5.55
N PHE A 885 45.02 48.61 5.66
CA PHE A 885 44.11 48.83 6.80
C PHE A 885 42.65 48.85 6.37
N MET A 886 41.81 48.08 7.06
CA MET A 886 40.35 48.19 6.95
C MET A 886 39.79 48.93 8.16
N ILE A 887 39.18 50.09 7.90
CA ILE A 887 38.54 50.91 8.91
C ILE A 887 37.04 50.66 8.86
N ASN A 888 36.48 50.13 9.95
CA ASN A 888 35.04 49.83 10.01
C ASN A 888 34.48 50.12 11.41
N LEU A 889 33.20 50.50 11.44
CA LEU A 889 32.50 50.85 12.67
C LEU A 889 32.20 49.59 13.47
N LEU A 890 32.53 49.59 14.77
CA LEU A 890 32.27 48.46 15.68
C LEU A 890 30.79 48.00 15.69
N ARG A 891 29.85 48.93 15.47
CA ARG A 891 28.41 48.64 15.44
C ARG A 891 27.91 47.92 14.17
N ARG A 892 28.77 47.65 13.17
CA ARG A 892 28.40 46.96 11.92
C ARG A 892 29.13 45.61 11.78
N PRO A 893 28.89 44.64 12.69
CA PRO A 893 29.61 43.38 12.72
C PRO A 893 29.41 42.55 11.44
N ASP A 894 28.20 42.55 10.85
CA ASP A 894 27.92 41.75 9.64
C ASP A 894 28.71 42.26 8.43
N ARG A 895 28.79 43.59 8.26
CA ARG A 895 29.62 44.20 7.21
C ARG A 895 31.09 43.88 7.42
N ARG A 896 31.58 43.91 8.67
CA ARG A 896 32.97 43.55 9.00
C ARG A 896 33.27 42.08 8.67
N LYS A 897 32.36 41.15 9.01
CA LYS A 897 32.47 39.72 8.68
C LYS A 897 32.56 39.53 7.16
N ARG A 898 31.69 40.18 6.38
CA ARG A 898 31.71 40.08 4.91
C ARG A 898 32.97 40.70 4.29
N MET A 899 33.42 41.87 4.77
CA MET A 899 34.67 42.46 4.29
C MET A 899 35.88 41.58 4.57
N ASN A 900 35.96 40.95 5.75
CA ASN A 900 37.04 40.00 6.05
C ASN A 900 36.99 38.79 5.10
N ALA A 901 35.80 38.25 4.84
CA ALA A 901 35.65 37.17 3.86
C ALA A 901 36.08 37.60 2.45
N CYS A 902 35.79 38.84 2.02
CA CYS A 902 36.30 39.37 0.75
C CYS A 902 37.84 39.41 0.71
N PHE A 903 38.50 39.82 1.81
CA PHE A 903 39.96 39.82 1.89
C PHE A 903 40.55 38.41 1.88
N ASP A 904 39.87 37.46 2.51
CA ASP A 904 40.28 36.06 2.47
C ASP A 904 40.20 35.49 1.05
N GLU A 905 39.11 35.75 0.31
CA GLU A 905 38.96 35.32 -1.10
C GLU A 905 39.94 36.04 -2.05
N LEU A 906 40.31 37.29 -1.77
CA LEU A 906 41.28 38.05 -2.56
C LEU A 906 42.74 37.79 -2.18
N GLY A 907 43.01 37.10 -1.08
CA GLY A 907 44.38 36.90 -0.59
C GLY A 907 45.03 38.18 -0.08
N LEU A 908 44.30 39.03 0.64
CA LEU A 908 44.81 40.29 1.17
C LEU A 908 45.13 40.21 2.67
N ASP A 909 46.36 40.58 3.05
CA ASP A 909 46.78 40.77 4.44
C ASP A 909 46.33 42.15 4.94
N VAL A 910 45.15 42.17 5.57
CA VAL A 910 44.50 43.40 6.03
C VAL A 910 44.42 43.45 7.55
N THR A 911 44.95 44.52 8.13
CA THR A 911 44.78 44.83 9.55
C THR A 911 43.51 45.63 9.78
N THR A 912 42.61 45.13 10.64
CA THR A 912 41.39 45.88 10.98
C THR A 912 41.66 46.94 12.04
N LEU A 913 41.18 48.16 11.80
CA LEU A 913 41.15 49.24 12.78
C LEU A 913 39.70 49.56 13.16
N ASP A 914 39.43 49.57 14.46
CA ASP A 914 38.11 49.86 14.99
C ASP A 914 37.83 51.36 14.92
N ALA A 915 36.84 51.74 14.11
CA ALA A 915 36.31 53.10 14.12
C ALA A 915 35.18 53.22 15.15
N VAL A 916 35.25 54.26 15.98
CA VAL A 916 34.15 54.73 16.82
C VAL A 916 33.52 55.96 16.15
N ASP A 917 32.20 56.02 16.11
CA ASP A 917 31.51 57.20 15.59
C ASP A 917 31.78 58.37 16.54
N GLY A 918 32.04 59.57 16.03
CA GLY A 918 32.34 60.76 16.84
C GLY A 918 31.13 61.34 17.60
N LYS A 919 30.29 60.48 18.20
CA LYS A 919 29.15 60.85 19.04
C LYS A 919 29.30 60.28 20.44
#